data_AF-A0A9D4ST72-F1
#
_entry.id   AF-A0A9D4ST72-F1
#
_cell.length_a   1.000
_cell.length_b   1.000
_cell.length_c   1.000
_cell.angle_alpha   90.00
_cell.angle_beta   90.00
_cell.angle_gamma   90.00
#
_symmetry.space_group_name_H-M   'P 1'
#
loop_
_entity.id
_entity.type
_entity.pdbx_description
1 polymer ?
#
loop_
_entity_poly.entity_id
_entity_poly.type
_entity_poly.pdbx_seq_one_letter_code
_entity_poly.pdbx_strand_id
1 'polypeptide(L)'
;MVGPYQMKYVVLIIASGFAIGAENNLIESFYEDQHESPPRFVNPAKMENAIKVQPTGGSVRLNCRATGVPEPRVTWFKNGQPLTFATSNRENGQRYTLMLTNLVRNDSGEYTCVVSNRLGSVQWTYTVEVHERFIPTPRIVCPFSNVTVAEGESLSITCDVYSHLTAFVRWIKHYHINGSYFDRNGAPYAKLVKDAALADVTDPHTLTLHNVTLADSGFYSILASSPSGASHKTIEVLVVPKPFPGLCARLSCLLSDNHCTQRAGSGADVLTIGSDFGLSKWDEVACDSDNVILLTDSSRVCHYLQYPEETTFIYSYFESIGSKYDKTLFFGLQYILKKWMVGPVITVKKINDAKEFFRMHFNQELFNEAVLEGSLIPTRNVLFTVENTDTAVPWLTGWFQTLLMQTWYPTTVATHAWHYKELLARYLHETCGSTASIPYQLHDFGCGGASSAESAAIGGAAHLVNFLSSDNIAGIRLVSQYYGFPMAGYSYPSTEHSTMTPWGPAGESAACRQVMHAFPSGPASVASDAYHAANCCEHVWGQDLRHLVEARAELHGGMLIVRLQSGDPPEIIVLEILGRYYSATVNSLGFRELPPYVRLMHSDGVTLEMAEAVLANVKANRWSAQNVLLASDGTLMREPRGPAQRFAFQCSAAIVRGQEKEVHRNPVTDTKLSSKKGRLTLQHSGSGYITVEHGQGNPEEDCLIHVFKDGHLLVEQTFEDIRRRSQEPLGHLLNT
;
A
#
# COMPACT_ATOMS: atom_id res chain seq x y z
N MET A 1 -52.60 -7.50 17.59
CA MET A 1 -52.76 -6.11 17.09
C MET A 1 -51.38 -5.46 17.17
N VAL A 2 -50.70 -5.32 16.03
CA VAL A 2 -50.61 -4.08 15.22
C VAL A 2 -49.62 -3.08 15.87
N GLY A 3 -48.57 -2.71 15.13
CA GLY A 3 -47.62 -1.62 15.46
C GLY A 3 -48.26 -0.24 15.16
N PRO A 4 -47.58 0.75 14.51
CA PRO A 4 -46.26 0.70 13.86
C PRO A 4 -45.31 1.92 14.12
N TYR A 5 -44.06 1.79 13.66
CA TYR A 5 -43.18 2.79 13.01
C TYR A 5 -43.39 4.31 13.23
N GLN A 6 -42.28 5.04 13.44
CA GLN A 6 -41.70 5.89 12.36
C GLN A 6 -40.25 6.35 12.62
N MET A 7 -39.42 6.27 11.57
CA MET A 7 -38.13 7.00 11.44
C MET A 7 -38.37 8.48 11.10
N LYS A 8 -37.36 9.34 11.32
CA LYS A 8 -36.92 10.32 10.29
C LYS A 8 -35.52 10.91 10.56
N TYR A 9 -34.68 10.91 9.53
CA TYR A 9 -33.38 11.58 9.44
C TYR A 9 -33.54 13.03 8.96
N VAL A 10 -32.70 13.96 9.45
CA VAL A 10 -32.07 15.12 8.75
C VAL A 10 -30.85 15.52 9.63
N VAL A 11 -29.57 15.62 9.25
CA VAL A 11 -28.80 16.01 8.04
C VAL A 11 -28.26 17.46 8.08
N LEU A 12 -26.93 17.57 8.27
CA LEU A 12 -25.96 18.51 7.66
C LEU A 12 -25.48 19.87 8.31
N ILE A 13 -24.14 20.03 8.24
CA ILE A 13 -23.21 21.19 8.17
C ILE A 13 -22.97 22.28 9.28
N ILE A 14 -21.67 22.61 9.37
CA ILE A 14 -20.94 23.88 9.65
C ILE A 14 -20.14 23.99 10.96
N ALA A 15 -18.86 24.22 10.72
CA ALA A 15 -17.71 24.44 11.58
C ALA A 15 -17.70 25.75 12.40
N SER A 16 -16.57 25.93 13.09
CA SER A 16 -16.06 27.12 13.78
C SER A 16 -16.72 27.46 15.12
N GLY A 17 -15.87 27.74 16.11
CA GLY A 17 -16.29 28.26 17.40
C GLY A 17 -15.53 29.54 17.72
N PHE A 18 -15.91 30.21 18.80
CA PHE A 18 -15.00 31.02 19.62
C PHE A 18 -15.59 31.18 21.03
N ALA A 19 -14.73 31.40 22.02
CA ALA A 19 -15.11 31.47 23.42
C ALA A 19 -15.64 32.84 23.85
N ILE A 20 -16.49 32.86 24.88
CA ILE A 20 -16.63 33.97 25.83
C ILE A 20 -16.67 33.35 27.23
N GLY A 21 -15.83 33.86 28.14
CA GLY A 21 -15.79 33.42 29.54
C GLY A 21 -16.59 34.34 30.46
N ALA A 22 -16.68 33.96 31.74
CA ALA A 22 -17.09 34.85 32.83
C ALA A 22 -16.24 34.53 34.07
N GLU A 23 -15.75 35.58 34.73
CA GLU A 23 -14.93 35.51 35.94
C GLU A 23 -15.79 35.22 37.18
N ASN A 24 -15.15 34.76 38.25
CA ASN A 24 -15.41 35.28 39.59
C ASN A 24 -14.22 34.98 40.51
N ASN A 25 -13.50 36.03 40.90
CA ASN A 25 -12.54 35.97 41.99
C ASN A 25 -13.27 36.03 43.33
N LEU A 26 -12.81 35.22 44.30
CA LEU A 26 -12.97 35.55 45.72
C LEU A 26 -11.58 35.66 46.34
N ILE A 27 -11.42 36.71 47.13
CA ILE A 27 -10.15 37.12 47.73
C ILE A 27 -10.07 36.53 49.14
N GLU A 28 -9.02 35.75 49.41
CA GLU A 28 -8.49 35.62 50.77
C GLU A 28 -7.06 36.15 50.79
N SER A 29 -6.86 37.19 51.60
CA SER A 29 -5.56 37.79 51.86
C SER A 29 -4.93 37.15 53.09
N PHE A 30 -3.82 36.43 52.90
CA PHE A 30 -2.90 36.09 53.99
C PHE A 30 -1.50 36.62 53.67
N TYR A 31 -0.79 37.06 54.71
CA TYR A 31 0.54 37.66 54.61
C TYR A 31 1.56 36.63 54.08
N GLU A 32 2.23 36.93 52.98
CA GLU A 32 3.51 36.29 52.63
C GLU A 32 4.66 37.19 53.07
N ASP A 33 5.57 36.62 53.87
CA ASP A 33 6.86 37.23 54.18
C ASP A 33 7.63 37.54 52.89
N GLN A 34 8.13 38.77 52.74
CA GLN A 34 9.03 39.11 51.64
C GLN A 34 10.43 38.55 51.89
N HIS A 35 10.56 37.23 51.83
CA HIS A 35 11.84 36.59 51.63
C HIS A 35 12.37 36.97 50.25
N GLU A 36 13.47 37.73 50.25
CA GLU A 36 14.20 38.03 49.03
C GLU A 36 14.66 36.72 48.36
N SER A 37 14.46 36.65 47.05
CA SER A 37 14.73 35.46 46.24
C SER A 37 15.49 35.82 44.95
N PRO A 38 16.54 35.05 44.58
CA PRO A 38 17.21 35.23 43.31
C PRO A 38 16.26 34.88 42.14
N PRO A 39 16.55 35.35 40.92
CA PRO A 39 15.61 35.20 39.81
C PRO A 39 15.52 33.74 39.35
N ARG A 40 14.32 33.28 39.00
CA ARG A 40 14.05 31.94 38.43
C ARG A 40 13.09 32.02 37.25
N PHE A 41 13.25 31.13 36.27
CA PHE A 41 12.34 31.05 35.12
C PHE A 41 10.96 30.50 35.51
N VAL A 42 9.91 31.06 34.89
CA VAL A 42 8.51 30.65 35.09
C VAL A 42 8.07 29.82 33.89
N ASN A 43 7.70 28.57 34.15
CA ASN A 43 7.27 27.60 33.14
C ASN A 43 8.34 27.38 32.03
N PRO A 44 9.51 26.80 32.38
CA PRO A 44 10.61 26.56 31.44
C PRO A 44 10.21 25.66 30.25
N ALA A 45 9.15 24.85 30.37
CA ALA A 45 8.62 24.07 29.26
C ALA A 45 8.18 24.94 28.07
N LYS A 46 7.74 26.19 28.30
CA LYS A 46 7.45 27.16 27.23
C LYS A 46 8.71 27.79 26.60
N MET A 47 9.89 27.38 27.05
CA MET A 47 11.21 27.85 26.60
C MET A 47 12.09 26.71 26.03
N GLU A 48 11.71 25.43 26.20
CA GLU A 48 12.47 24.21 25.84
C GLU A 48 12.96 24.15 24.38
N ASN A 49 12.19 24.66 23.41
CA ASN A 49 12.63 24.70 22.02
C ASN A 49 13.66 25.82 21.80
N ALA A 50 14.92 25.55 22.16
CA ALA A 50 16.05 26.46 22.02
C ALA A 50 16.36 26.85 20.56
N ILE A 51 16.22 25.91 19.62
CA ILE A 51 16.45 26.18 18.19
C ILE A 51 15.17 26.71 17.52
N LYS A 52 15.30 27.77 16.71
CA LYS A 52 14.23 28.45 15.96
C LYS A 52 14.63 28.65 14.51
N VAL A 53 14.22 27.73 13.65
CA VAL A 53 14.41 27.81 12.19
C VAL A 53 13.29 28.67 11.58
N GLN A 54 13.63 29.63 10.72
CA GLN A 54 12.68 30.52 10.03
C GLN A 54 13.15 30.88 8.60
N PRO A 55 12.24 31.28 7.69
CA PRO A 55 12.61 31.81 6.38
C PRO A 55 12.92 33.32 6.44
N THR A 56 13.73 33.80 5.49
CA THR A 56 13.92 35.24 5.23
C THR A 56 12.57 35.95 5.01
N GLY A 57 12.39 37.10 5.66
CA GLY A 57 11.12 37.84 5.73
C GLY A 57 10.16 37.35 6.82
N GLY A 58 10.46 36.23 7.48
CA GLY A 58 9.68 35.67 8.59
C GLY A 58 9.77 36.49 9.88
N SER A 59 9.17 35.96 10.95
CA SER A 59 9.20 36.57 12.29
C SER A 59 9.28 35.49 13.38
N VAL A 60 9.96 35.76 14.50
CA VAL A 60 10.07 34.84 15.65
C VAL A 60 9.91 35.56 16.98
N ARG A 61 9.25 34.89 17.94
CA ARG A 61 9.04 35.35 19.32
C ARG A 61 9.87 34.49 20.27
N LEU A 62 10.78 35.10 21.02
CA LEU A 62 11.62 34.48 22.04
C LEU A 62 11.12 34.90 23.43
N ASN A 63 10.68 33.92 24.23
CA ASN A 63 10.11 34.15 25.56
C ASN A 63 11.23 34.08 26.61
N CYS A 64 11.15 34.90 27.67
CA CYS A 64 12.11 34.85 28.78
C CYS A 64 11.38 35.19 30.09
N ARG A 65 10.38 34.38 30.46
CA ARG A 65 9.53 34.65 31.64
C ARG A 65 10.25 34.25 32.92
N ALA A 66 10.38 35.18 33.86
CA ALA A 66 11.06 34.94 35.13
C ALA A 66 10.44 35.72 36.28
N THR A 67 10.73 35.30 37.52
CA THR A 67 10.26 35.91 38.78
C THR A 67 11.41 35.98 39.79
N GLY A 68 11.36 36.92 40.73
CA GLY A 68 12.32 37.08 41.82
C GLY A 68 11.97 38.30 42.66
N VAL A 69 12.51 38.38 43.89
CA VAL A 69 12.28 39.49 44.83
C VAL A 69 13.64 40.00 45.33
N PRO A 70 14.06 41.26 45.06
CA PRO A 70 13.36 42.29 44.28
C PRO A 70 13.13 41.93 42.81
N GLU A 71 12.19 42.62 42.15
CA GLU A 71 11.81 42.37 40.75
C GLU A 71 13.03 42.41 39.81
N PRO A 72 13.26 41.36 39.00
CA PRO A 72 14.46 41.26 38.21
C PRO A 72 14.41 42.05 36.89
N ARG A 73 15.58 42.44 36.40
CA ARG A 73 15.76 43.10 35.10
C ARG A 73 16.19 42.08 34.04
N VAL A 74 15.65 42.22 32.83
CA VAL A 74 16.00 41.40 31.66
C VAL A 74 16.90 42.19 30.72
N THR A 75 17.98 41.58 30.25
CA THR A 75 18.84 42.10 29.17
C THR A 75 18.98 41.03 28.10
N TRP A 76 18.84 41.40 26.83
CA TRP A 76 19.02 40.48 25.69
C TRP A 76 20.35 40.72 25.00
N PHE A 77 21.00 39.64 24.59
CA PHE A 77 22.26 39.62 23.86
C PHE A 77 22.09 38.83 22.56
N LYS A 78 22.74 39.27 21.47
CA LYS A 78 22.91 38.49 20.24
C LYS A 78 24.40 38.24 20.05
N ASN A 79 24.82 36.98 19.97
CA ASN A 79 26.22 36.56 19.84
C ASN A 79 27.13 37.26 20.88
N GLY A 80 26.66 37.33 22.14
CA GLY A 80 27.35 37.99 23.26
C GLY A 80 27.28 39.54 23.29
N GLN A 81 26.73 40.21 22.27
CA GLN A 81 26.60 41.67 22.23
C GLN A 81 25.21 42.13 22.70
N PRO A 82 25.09 43.17 23.56
CA PRO A 82 23.81 43.61 24.09
C PRO A 82 22.93 44.26 23.01
N LEU A 83 21.66 43.84 22.92
CA LEU A 83 20.69 44.37 21.98
C LEU A 83 20.06 45.67 22.52
N THR A 84 20.52 46.81 22.00
CA THR A 84 20.08 48.16 22.39
C THR A 84 18.69 48.56 21.89
N PHE A 85 18.17 47.89 20.85
CA PHE A 85 16.90 48.24 20.19
C PHE A 85 15.89 47.08 20.14
N ALA A 86 15.87 46.23 21.16
CA ALA A 86 14.82 45.22 21.30
C ALA A 86 13.44 45.88 21.50
N THR A 87 12.53 45.70 20.53
CA THR A 87 11.14 46.17 20.60
C THR A 87 10.35 45.38 21.65
N SER A 88 10.58 45.68 22.92
CA SER A 88 9.92 45.05 24.07
C SER A 88 8.49 45.59 24.23
N ASN A 89 7.56 45.05 23.44
CA ASN A 89 6.15 45.43 23.50
C ASN A 89 5.54 45.13 24.88
N ARG A 90 4.79 46.10 25.40
CA ARG A 90 4.08 46.03 26.68
C ARG A 90 2.81 45.19 26.55
N GLU A 91 2.81 44.01 27.14
CA GLU A 91 1.61 43.41 27.74
C GLU A 91 1.83 43.37 29.26
N ASN A 92 0.88 43.90 30.04
CA ASN A 92 0.82 43.84 31.50
C ASN A 92 2.14 44.17 32.26
N GLY A 93 2.85 45.20 31.82
CA GLY A 93 3.93 45.85 32.59
C GLY A 93 5.29 45.13 32.63
N GLN A 94 5.40 43.90 32.12
CA GLN A 94 6.55 43.03 32.36
C GLN A 94 7.39 42.72 31.10
N ARG A 95 8.68 43.09 31.10
CA ARG A 95 9.58 43.13 29.91
C ARG A 95 10.25 41.79 29.54
N TYR A 96 9.49 40.71 29.42
CA TYR A 96 10.01 39.32 29.34
C TYR A 96 9.98 38.66 27.94
N THR A 97 10.01 39.39 26.83
CA THR A 97 9.94 38.81 25.47
C THR A 97 10.70 39.65 24.43
N LEU A 98 11.42 38.99 23.52
CA LEU A 98 12.02 39.57 22.32
C LEU A 98 11.26 39.10 21.08
N MET A 99 10.92 40.02 20.18
CA MET A 99 10.27 39.73 18.90
C MET A 99 11.17 40.22 17.77
N LEU A 100 11.54 39.32 16.87
CA LEU A 100 12.30 39.61 15.64
C LEU A 100 11.32 39.52 14.46
N THR A 101 11.33 40.50 13.57
CA THR A 101 10.39 40.60 12.44
C THR A 101 11.12 40.99 11.16
N ASN A 102 10.64 40.50 10.01
CA ASN A 102 11.28 40.69 8.71
C ASN A 102 12.73 40.17 8.69
N LEU A 103 12.91 38.94 9.20
CA LEU A 103 14.22 38.31 9.42
C LEU A 103 15.09 38.31 8.16
N VAL A 104 16.35 38.71 8.29
CA VAL A 104 17.38 38.52 7.25
C VAL A 104 18.36 37.41 7.64
N ARG A 105 19.15 36.90 6.69
CA ARG A 105 20.15 35.83 6.97
C ARG A 105 21.10 36.17 8.12
N ASN A 106 21.46 37.45 8.24
CA ASN A 106 22.31 38.01 9.30
C ASN A 106 21.60 38.10 10.68
N ASP A 107 20.31 37.79 10.77
CA ASP A 107 19.59 37.63 12.04
C ASP A 107 19.78 36.25 12.66
N SER A 108 20.39 35.31 11.96
CA SER A 108 20.85 34.05 12.52
C SER A 108 21.89 34.29 13.63
N GLY A 109 21.88 33.43 14.65
CA GLY A 109 22.81 33.50 15.79
C GLY A 109 22.17 33.14 17.13
N GLU A 110 22.95 33.30 18.19
CA GLU A 110 22.56 32.98 19.56
C GLU A 110 21.98 34.20 20.27
N TYR A 111 20.71 34.11 20.67
CA TYR A 111 19.98 35.12 21.42
C TYR A 111 19.86 34.68 22.88
N THR A 112 20.67 35.28 23.75
CA THR A 112 20.66 34.98 25.19
C THR A 112 19.89 36.05 25.94
N CYS A 113 18.90 35.66 26.74
CA CYS A 113 18.33 36.53 27.75
C CYS A 113 19.01 36.30 29.10
N VAL A 114 19.41 37.38 29.77
CA VAL A 114 19.96 37.37 31.12
C VAL A 114 18.98 38.10 32.03
N VAL A 115 18.58 37.45 33.12
CA VAL A 115 17.63 37.96 34.10
C VAL A 115 18.36 38.10 35.44
N SER A 116 18.40 39.30 36.01
CA SER A 116 19.18 39.58 37.24
C SER A 116 18.45 40.46 38.25
N ASN A 117 18.68 40.21 39.54
CA ASN A 117 18.36 41.12 40.64
C ASN A 117 19.58 41.20 41.60
N ARG A 118 19.43 41.87 42.76
CA ARG A 118 20.56 42.04 43.71
C ARG A 118 21.08 40.75 44.35
N LEU A 119 20.36 39.62 44.23
CA LEU A 119 20.74 38.33 44.81
C LEU A 119 21.34 37.34 43.80
N GLY A 120 21.19 37.58 42.50
CA GLY A 120 21.75 36.68 41.50
C GLY A 120 21.19 36.89 40.09
N SER A 121 21.58 35.99 39.20
CA SER A 121 21.18 36.01 37.79
C SER A 121 20.99 34.62 37.21
N VAL A 122 20.03 34.47 36.30
CA VAL A 122 19.82 33.29 35.45
C VAL A 122 19.81 33.69 33.98
N GLN A 123 20.16 32.77 33.09
CA GLN A 123 20.21 33.03 31.65
C GLN A 123 19.61 31.88 30.84
N TRP A 124 19.09 32.19 29.64
CA TRP A 124 18.58 31.23 28.68
C TRP A 124 18.96 31.64 27.27
N THR A 125 19.40 30.68 26.44
CA THR A 125 19.92 30.93 25.09
C THR A 125 19.05 30.24 24.05
N TYR A 126 18.74 30.97 22.98
CA TYR A 126 18.06 30.50 21.78
C TYR A 126 18.98 30.57 20.57
N THR A 127 19.00 29.53 19.73
CA THR A 127 19.66 29.55 18.43
C THR A 127 18.62 29.89 17.37
N VAL A 128 18.77 31.00 16.67
CA VAL A 128 17.89 31.38 15.54
C VAL A 128 18.63 31.09 14.24
N GLU A 129 17.97 30.43 13.30
CA GLU A 129 18.51 30.09 11.98
C GLU A 129 17.58 30.64 10.90
N VAL A 130 18.10 31.49 10.01
CA VAL A 130 17.32 32.15 8.95
C VAL A 130 17.77 31.65 7.58
N HIS A 131 16.91 30.87 6.93
CA HIS A 131 17.18 30.29 5.60
C HIS A 131 16.52 31.08 4.48
N GLU A 132 17.12 31.04 3.29
CA GLU A 132 16.53 31.62 2.09
C GLU A 132 15.25 30.87 1.71
N ARG A 133 14.23 31.63 1.30
CA ARG A 133 12.90 31.11 1.00
C ARG A 133 12.96 30.33 -0.31
N PHE A 134 12.85 29.00 -0.26
CA PHE A 134 12.73 28.18 -1.46
C PHE A 134 11.48 28.59 -2.24
N ILE A 135 11.67 29.09 -3.46
CA ILE A 135 10.60 29.38 -4.41
C ILE A 135 10.59 28.23 -5.42
N PRO A 136 9.56 27.37 -5.45
CA PRO A 136 9.51 26.26 -6.39
C PRO A 136 9.34 26.76 -7.84
N THR A 137 9.71 25.91 -8.79
CA THR A 137 9.43 26.12 -10.22
C THR A 137 7.91 26.15 -10.49
N PRO A 138 7.46 26.75 -11.60
CA PRO A 138 6.05 26.72 -11.99
C PRO A 138 5.54 25.27 -12.11
N ARG A 139 4.35 24.98 -11.60
CA ARG A 139 3.68 23.67 -11.71
C ARG A 139 2.57 23.76 -12.74
N ILE A 140 2.66 22.93 -13.78
CA ILE A 140 1.64 22.82 -14.83
C ILE A 140 0.70 21.64 -14.53
N VAL A 141 -0.61 21.88 -14.60
CA VAL A 141 -1.65 20.86 -14.48
C VAL A 141 -2.58 20.94 -15.69
N CYS A 142 -2.37 20.05 -16.65
CA CYS A 142 -3.33 19.86 -17.75
C CYS A 142 -4.29 18.70 -17.40
N PRO A 143 -5.61 18.84 -17.66
CA PRO A 143 -6.62 17.86 -17.30
C PRO A 143 -6.49 16.53 -18.05
N PHE A 144 -5.92 16.58 -19.26
CA PHE A 144 -5.70 15.40 -20.12
C PHE A 144 -4.22 15.29 -20.52
N SER A 145 -3.82 14.09 -20.95
CA SER A 145 -2.51 13.82 -21.57
C SER A 145 -2.62 13.57 -23.08
N ASN A 146 -3.77 13.12 -23.55
CA ASN A 146 -4.06 12.83 -24.95
C ASN A 146 -5.43 13.46 -25.29
N VAL A 147 -5.61 13.96 -26.51
CA VAL A 147 -6.88 14.54 -26.98
C VAL A 147 -7.15 14.16 -28.43
N THR A 148 -8.38 13.74 -28.74
CA THR A 148 -8.82 13.38 -30.08
C THR A 148 -9.86 14.38 -30.59
N VAL A 149 -9.80 14.77 -31.86
CA VAL A 149 -10.72 15.74 -32.48
C VAL A 149 -11.04 15.36 -33.93
N ALA A 150 -12.26 15.62 -34.41
CA ALA A 150 -12.63 15.33 -35.79
C ALA A 150 -12.17 16.42 -36.77
N GLU A 151 -11.86 16.02 -38.00
CA GLU A 151 -11.41 16.90 -39.07
C GLU A 151 -12.44 18.02 -39.37
N GLY A 152 -11.96 19.25 -39.50
CA GLY A 152 -12.76 20.46 -39.65
C GLY A 152 -13.40 20.99 -38.36
N GLU A 153 -13.09 20.44 -37.19
CA GLU A 153 -13.58 20.98 -35.90
C GLU A 153 -12.57 21.92 -35.23
N SER A 154 -12.92 22.43 -34.05
CA SER A 154 -12.00 23.25 -33.24
C SER A 154 -11.66 22.54 -31.94
N LEU A 155 -10.39 22.53 -31.58
CA LEU A 155 -9.85 21.96 -30.35
C LEU A 155 -9.40 23.09 -29.43
N SER A 156 -9.70 23.00 -28.12
CA SER A 156 -9.11 23.88 -27.09
C SER A 156 -8.54 23.07 -25.94
N ILE A 157 -7.28 23.30 -25.62
CA ILE A 157 -6.52 22.60 -24.57
C ILE A 157 -6.12 23.60 -23.50
N THR A 158 -6.75 23.53 -22.33
CA THR A 158 -6.47 24.41 -21.18
C THR A 158 -5.55 23.71 -20.18
N CYS A 159 -4.53 24.41 -19.67
CA CYS A 159 -3.64 23.90 -18.63
C CYS A 159 -3.42 24.95 -17.54
N ASP A 160 -3.73 24.62 -16.30
CA ASP A 160 -3.45 25.51 -15.16
C ASP A 160 -1.94 25.63 -14.93
N VAL A 161 -1.46 26.84 -14.67
CA VAL A 161 -0.07 27.11 -14.32
C VAL A 161 0.00 27.78 -12.95
N TYR A 162 0.34 26.98 -11.94
CA TYR A 162 0.51 27.44 -10.56
C TYR A 162 1.96 27.87 -10.34
N SER A 163 2.19 29.14 -10.01
CA SER A 163 3.54 29.67 -9.76
C SER A 163 3.55 30.74 -8.69
N HIS A 164 4.60 30.75 -7.86
CA HIS A 164 4.79 31.76 -6.81
C HIS A 164 5.35 33.09 -7.33
N LEU A 165 5.93 33.08 -8.53
CA LEU A 165 6.35 34.26 -9.30
C LEU A 165 5.62 34.24 -10.64
N THR A 166 5.37 35.41 -11.23
CA THR A 166 4.68 35.52 -12.52
C THR A 166 5.34 34.59 -13.56
N ALA A 167 4.59 33.58 -14.00
CA ALA A 167 5.05 32.60 -14.96
C ALA A 167 4.66 33.02 -16.38
N PHE A 168 5.60 32.86 -17.29
CA PHE A 168 5.47 33.13 -18.70
C PHE A 168 5.22 31.83 -19.45
N VAL A 169 4.15 31.79 -20.26
CA VAL A 169 3.61 30.55 -20.84
C VAL A 169 3.75 30.53 -22.36
N ARG A 170 4.19 29.41 -22.92
CA ARG A 170 4.33 29.17 -24.36
C ARG A 170 3.83 27.79 -24.74
N TRP A 171 3.37 27.64 -25.97
CA TRP A 171 3.00 26.37 -26.58
C TRP A 171 3.83 26.10 -27.82
N ILE A 172 4.35 24.88 -27.93
CA ILE A 172 5.10 24.38 -29.09
C ILE A 172 4.42 23.12 -29.65
N LYS A 173 4.48 22.92 -30.97
CA LYS A 173 4.16 21.66 -31.65
C LYS A 173 5.45 20.98 -32.07
N HIS A 174 5.63 19.72 -31.68
CA HIS A 174 6.75 18.89 -32.11
C HIS A 174 6.52 18.35 -33.52
N TYR A 175 7.59 18.18 -34.27
CA TYR A 175 7.59 17.57 -35.59
C TYR A 175 8.77 16.59 -35.71
N HIS A 176 8.66 15.67 -36.66
CA HIS A 176 9.61 14.57 -36.82
C HIS A 176 10.47 14.80 -38.06
N ILE A 177 11.78 14.64 -37.94
CA ILE A 177 12.73 14.70 -39.07
C ILE A 177 13.57 13.43 -39.06
N ASN A 178 13.61 12.72 -40.19
CA ASN A 178 14.48 11.56 -40.44
C ASN A 178 14.46 10.47 -39.34
N GLY A 179 13.32 10.22 -38.71
CA GLY A 179 13.20 9.20 -37.65
C GLY A 179 13.40 9.72 -36.22
N SER A 180 13.59 11.03 -36.02
CA SER A 180 13.81 11.62 -34.70
C SER A 180 12.92 12.85 -34.43
N TYR A 181 12.51 13.00 -33.16
CA TYR A 181 11.93 14.23 -32.60
C TYR A 181 12.99 15.20 -32.05
N PHE A 182 14.27 14.80 -32.03
CA PHE A 182 15.38 15.58 -31.47
C PHE A 182 16.51 15.76 -32.49
N ASP A 183 17.20 16.90 -32.41
CA ASP A 183 18.42 17.16 -33.17
C ASP A 183 19.63 16.40 -32.59
N ARG A 184 20.80 16.56 -33.23
CA ARG A 184 22.05 15.90 -32.79
C ARG A 184 22.57 16.38 -31.43
N ASN A 185 22.00 17.45 -30.87
CA ASN A 185 22.35 18.03 -29.59
C ASN A 185 21.29 17.72 -28.50
N GLY A 186 20.25 16.95 -28.83
CA GLY A 186 19.15 16.61 -27.93
C GLY A 186 18.07 17.70 -27.81
N ALA A 187 18.09 18.74 -28.64
CA ALA A 187 17.03 19.75 -28.65
C ALA A 187 15.81 19.25 -29.46
N PRO A 188 14.57 19.43 -28.98
CA PRO A 188 13.38 18.96 -29.69
C PRO A 188 13.13 19.77 -30.96
N TYR A 189 12.81 19.08 -32.04
CA TYR A 189 12.30 19.64 -33.28
C TYR A 189 10.87 20.15 -33.05
N ALA A 190 10.74 21.42 -32.69
CA ALA A 190 9.45 22.01 -32.34
C ALA A 190 9.26 23.43 -32.88
N LYS A 191 8.02 23.74 -33.26
CA LYS A 191 7.58 25.04 -33.75
C LYS A 191 6.71 25.72 -32.70
N LEU A 192 6.97 26.98 -32.40
CA LEU A 192 6.11 27.81 -31.56
C LEU A 192 4.73 27.97 -32.20
N VAL A 193 3.67 27.64 -31.46
CA VAL A 193 2.26 27.75 -31.91
C VAL A 193 1.45 28.76 -31.11
N LYS A 194 1.83 29.08 -29.86
CA LYS A 194 1.26 30.20 -29.09
C LYS A 194 2.28 30.73 -28.08
N ASP A 195 2.26 32.04 -27.84
CA ASP A 195 3.23 32.71 -26.95
C ASP A 195 2.59 33.84 -26.15
N ALA A 196 2.72 33.83 -24.83
CA ALA A 196 2.18 34.84 -23.93
C ALA A 196 2.81 36.25 -24.07
N ALA A 197 3.94 36.40 -24.77
CA ALA A 197 4.51 37.74 -25.04
C ALA A 197 3.77 38.50 -26.16
N LEU A 198 2.89 37.85 -26.91
CA LEU A 198 2.16 38.47 -28.02
C LEU A 198 0.95 39.23 -27.48
N ALA A 199 0.82 40.51 -27.86
CA ALA A 199 -0.15 41.45 -27.29
C ALA A 199 -1.63 41.03 -27.46
N ASP A 200 -1.93 40.18 -28.43
CA ASP A 200 -3.30 39.73 -28.76
C ASP A 200 -3.74 38.45 -28.01
N VAL A 201 -2.92 37.93 -27.08
CA VAL A 201 -3.22 36.70 -26.33
C VAL A 201 -3.97 37.00 -25.04
N THR A 202 -5.30 36.86 -25.10
CA THR A 202 -6.22 37.07 -23.95
C THR A 202 -6.14 35.97 -22.89
N ASP A 203 -5.84 34.73 -23.28
CA ASP A 203 -5.56 33.62 -22.38
C ASP A 203 -4.36 32.80 -22.90
N PRO A 204 -3.21 32.81 -22.22
CA PRO A 204 -2.04 32.02 -22.63
C PRO A 204 -2.09 30.55 -22.17
N HIS A 205 -2.96 30.22 -21.22
CA HIS A 205 -3.09 28.87 -20.65
C HIS A 205 -3.87 27.91 -21.55
N THR A 206 -4.64 28.44 -22.51
CA THR A 206 -5.41 27.65 -23.48
C THR A 206 -4.77 27.70 -24.87
N LEU A 207 -4.43 26.54 -25.45
CA LEU A 207 -4.14 26.43 -26.88
C LEU A 207 -5.42 26.11 -27.65
N THR A 208 -5.79 26.96 -28.61
CA THR A 208 -6.95 26.73 -29.48
C THR A 208 -6.49 26.54 -30.93
N LEU A 209 -6.97 25.47 -31.57
CA LEU A 209 -6.79 25.16 -32.98
C LEU A 209 -8.17 25.16 -33.64
N HIS A 210 -8.32 25.78 -34.81
CA HIS A 210 -9.58 25.90 -35.54
C HIS A 210 -9.52 25.20 -36.89
N ASN A 211 -10.62 24.54 -37.28
CA ASN A 211 -10.75 23.81 -38.54
C ASN A 211 -9.59 22.81 -38.76
N VAL A 212 -9.36 21.97 -37.75
CA VAL A 212 -8.21 21.06 -37.67
C VAL A 212 -8.18 20.05 -38.81
N THR A 213 -7.00 19.79 -39.36
CA THR A 213 -6.76 18.83 -40.45
C THR A 213 -6.01 17.61 -39.94
N LEU A 214 -5.93 16.53 -40.70
CA LEU A 214 -5.10 15.36 -40.32
C LEU A 214 -3.64 15.73 -39.99
N ALA A 215 -3.09 16.77 -40.64
CA ALA A 215 -1.76 17.30 -40.41
C ALA A 215 -1.61 18.04 -39.06
N ASP A 216 -2.70 18.38 -38.39
CA ASP A 216 -2.70 19.01 -37.07
C ASP A 216 -2.47 18.01 -35.93
N SER A 217 -2.53 16.71 -36.22
CA SER A 217 -2.08 15.64 -35.32
C SER A 217 -0.60 15.81 -34.91
N GLY A 218 -0.25 15.26 -33.74
CA GLY A 218 1.12 15.25 -33.20
C GLY A 218 1.20 15.71 -31.74
N PHE A 219 2.42 15.81 -31.22
CA PHE A 219 2.65 16.22 -29.83
C PHE A 219 2.75 17.74 -29.70
N TYR A 220 2.08 18.28 -28.69
CA TYR A 220 2.12 19.69 -28.31
C TYR A 220 2.62 19.81 -26.87
N SER A 221 3.54 20.73 -26.56
CA SER A 221 3.95 21.01 -25.18
C SER A 221 3.61 22.42 -24.78
N ILE A 222 3.02 22.56 -23.60
CA ILE A 222 3.01 23.81 -22.84
C ILE A 222 4.32 23.91 -22.04
N LEU A 223 4.92 25.10 -22.02
CA LEU A 223 6.08 25.45 -21.21
C LEU A 223 5.72 26.65 -20.34
N ALA A 224 6.01 26.56 -19.04
CA ALA A 224 5.89 27.66 -18.09
C ALA A 224 7.29 28.01 -17.58
N SER A 225 7.64 29.29 -17.57
CA SER A 225 8.96 29.77 -17.13
C SER A 225 8.81 30.97 -16.21
N SER A 226 9.46 30.97 -15.06
CA SER A 226 9.55 32.13 -14.16
C SER A 226 11.00 32.30 -13.67
N PRO A 227 11.33 33.34 -12.89
CA PRO A 227 12.66 33.48 -12.30
C PRO A 227 13.06 32.33 -11.35
N SER A 228 12.13 31.52 -10.85
CA SER A 228 12.45 30.30 -10.08
C SER A 228 12.81 29.09 -10.95
N GLY A 229 12.70 29.20 -12.28
CA GLY A 229 12.99 28.15 -13.26
C GLY A 229 11.78 27.82 -14.15
N ALA A 230 11.88 26.71 -14.89
CA ALA A 230 10.90 26.33 -15.90
C ALA A 230 10.38 24.89 -15.75
N SER A 231 9.19 24.65 -16.29
CA SER A 231 8.57 23.33 -16.40
C SER A 231 7.84 23.20 -17.74
N HIS A 232 7.53 21.97 -18.14
CA HIS A 232 6.75 21.69 -19.34
C HIS A 232 5.82 20.48 -19.12
N LYS A 233 4.74 20.39 -19.88
CA LYS A 233 3.91 19.19 -20.02
C LYS A 233 3.57 18.99 -21.49
N THR A 234 3.67 17.75 -21.96
CA THR A 234 3.40 17.35 -23.36
C THR A 234 2.05 16.63 -23.44
N ILE A 235 1.33 16.88 -24.54
CA ILE A 235 0.00 16.38 -24.84
C ILE A 235 0.00 15.84 -26.26
N GLU A 236 -0.55 14.65 -26.47
CA GLU A 236 -0.75 14.06 -27.80
C GLU A 236 -2.08 14.52 -28.38
N VAL A 237 -2.09 15.02 -29.62
CA VAL A 237 -3.31 15.38 -30.35
C VAL A 237 -3.48 14.45 -31.55
N LEU A 238 -4.65 13.82 -31.67
CA LEU A 238 -5.00 12.95 -32.78
C LEU A 238 -6.20 13.54 -33.53
N VAL A 239 -6.03 13.83 -34.83
CA VAL A 239 -7.13 14.29 -35.69
C VAL A 239 -7.65 13.13 -36.53
N VAL A 240 -8.97 12.90 -36.52
CA VAL A 240 -9.63 11.79 -37.23
C VAL A 240 -10.54 12.28 -38.37
N PRO A 241 -10.61 11.60 -39.53
CA PRO A 241 -11.47 12.02 -40.64
C PRO A 241 -12.96 11.98 -40.27
N LYS A 242 -13.78 12.87 -40.84
CA LYS A 242 -15.24 12.82 -40.70
C LYS A 242 -15.87 11.75 -41.61
N PRO A 243 -16.84 10.94 -41.13
CA PRO A 243 -17.49 9.91 -41.93
C PRO A 243 -18.49 10.50 -42.95
N PHE A 244 -18.59 9.86 -44.12
CA PHE A 244 -19.51 10.26 -45.20
C PHE A 244 -21.00 10.01 -44.83
N PRO A 245 -21.90 11.00 -45.02
CA PRO A 245 -23.32 10.83 -44.73
C PRO A 245 -24.03 10.08 -45.87
N GLY A 246 -24.07 8.73 -45.78
CA GLY A 246 -24.78 7.90 -46.78
C GLY A 246 -25.32 6.55 -46.31
N LEU A 247 -24.81 5.97 -45.21
CA LEU A 247 -25.13 4.59 -44.82
C LEU A 247 -26.41 4.40 -43.98
N CYS A 248 -26.96 5.45 -43.37
CA CYS A 248 -28.11 5.33 -42.46
C CYS A 248 -29.46 5.05 -43.13
N ALA A 249 -29.56 5.11 -44.46
CA ALA A 249 -30.84 5.00 -45.19
C ALA A 249 -31.28 3.56 -45.55
N ARG A 250 -30.52 2.52 -45.15
CA ARG A 250 -30.81 1.11 -45.53
C ARG A 250 -31.15 0.16 -44.39
N LEU A 251 -30.99 0.55 -43.13
CA LEU A 251 -31.25 -0.32 -41.97
C LEU A 251 -32.67 -0.18 -41.38
N SER A 252 -33.44 0.83 -41.79
CA SER A 252 -34.82 1.05 -41.33
C SER A 252 -35.88 0.14 -41.99
N CYS A 253 -35.51 -0.67 -42.99
CA CYS A 253 -36.46 -1.49 -43.77
C CYS A 253 -36.45 -2.98 -43.41
N LEU A 254 -35.71 -3.41 -42.37
CA LEU A 254 -35.57 -4.81 -41.96
C LEU A 254 -36.39 -5.20 -40.71
N LEU A 255 -37.22 -4.30 -40.19
CA LEU A 255 -38.03 -4.50 -38.97
C LEU A 255 -39.54 -4.27 -39.19
N SER A 256 -40.03 -4.53 -40.40
CA SER A 256 -41.47 -4.55 -40.71
C SER A 256 -41.84 -5.78 -41.53
N ASP A 257 -42.75 -6.60 -41.02
CA ASP A 257 -43.18 -7.84 -41.65
C ASP A 257 -43.79 -7.62 -43.05
N ASN A 258 -43.32 -8.37 -44.05
CA ASN A 258 -44.11 -9.36 -44.79
C ASN A 258 -43.35 -9.95 -45.99
N HIS A 259 -43.69 -11.21 -46.32
CA HIS A 259 -43.38 -11.96 -47.55
C HIS A 259 -42.40 -11.35 -48.59
N CYS A 260 -41.22 -11.98 -48.74
CA CYS A 260 -40.74 -12.29 -50.09
C CYS A 260 -39.81 -13.50 -50.13
N THR A 261 -40.14 -14.48 -50.98
CA THR A 261 -39.26 -15.60 -51.33
C THR A 261 -38.16 -15.14 -52.29
N GLN A 262 -36.89 -15.48 -52.06
CA GLN A 262 -36.03 -16.11 -53.08
C GLN A 262 -34.62 -16.51 -52.60
N ARG A 263 -34.25 -17.75 -52.97
CA ARG A 263 -32.92 -18.31 -53.29
C ARG A 263 -31.70 -17.98 -52.41
N ALA A 264 -31.12 -19.05 -51.88
CA ALA A 264 -29.74 -19.09 -51.42
C ALA A 264 -28.73 -18.72 -52.52
N GLY A 265 -27.71 -17.96 -52.14
CA GLY A 265 -26.46 -17.75 -52.88
C GLY A 265 -25.29 -18.18 -52.02
N SER A 266 -24.40 -19.00 -52.58
CA SER A 266 -23.23 -19.55 -51.89
C SER A 266 -22.11 -18.51 -51.72
N GLY A 267 -21.64 -18.32 -50.49
CA GLY A 267 -20.44 -17.53 -50.19
C GLY A 267 -20.02 -17.77 -48.74
N ALA A 268 -18.81 -18.29 -48.53
CA ALA A 268 -18.26 -18.50 -47.20
C ALA A 268 -17.52 -17.23 -46.74
N ASP A 269 -18.28 -16.26 -46.22
CA ASP A 269 -17.70 -15.04 -45.69
C ASP A 269 -17.16 -15.26 -44.27
N VAL A 270 -15.83 -15.16 -44.15
CA VAL A 270 -15.13 -15.11 -42.87
C VAL A 270 -15.49 -13.79 -42.19
N LEU A 271 -16.09 -13.88 -41.00
CA LEU A 271 -16.40 -12.73 -40.14
C LEU A 271 -15.12 -11.95 -39.79
N THR A 272 -14.84 -10.94 -40.60
CA THR A 272 -13.83 -9.93 -40.33
C THR A 272 -14.51 -8.87 -39.46
N ILE A 273 -14.08 -8.72 -38.20
CA ILE A 273 -14.65 -7.71 -37.29
C ILE A 273 -14.17 -6.33 -37.77
N GLY A 274 -15.01 -5.70 -38.59
CA GLY A 274 -14.73 -4.43 -39.27
C GLY A 274 -14.76 -3.22 -38.33
N SER A 275 -13.99 -2.21 -38.71
CA SER A 275 -13.67 -0.99 -37.95
C SER A 275 -14.79 0.07 -37.90
N ASP A 276 -16.04 -0.33 -37.72
CA ASP A 276 -17.23 0.56 -37.76
C ASP A 276 -17.85 0.87 -36.37
N PHE A 277 -17.10 0.66 -35.28
CA PHE A 277 -17.50 1.17 -33.97
C PHE A 277 -17.16 2.66 -33.85
N GLY A 278 -18.16 3.53 -34.03
CA GLY A 278 -18.01 4.99 -33.88
C GLY A 278 -17.62 5.40 -32.46
N LEU A 279 -16.36 5.81 -32.27
CA LEU A 279 -15.77 6.16 -30.96
C LEU A 279 -16.13 7.58 -30.44
N SER A 280 -17.27 8.15 -30.81
CA SER A 280 -17.60 9.58 -30.56
C SER A 280 -18.37 9.86 -29.25
N LYS A 281 -18.30 8.97 -28.24
CA LYS A 281 -19.13 9.08 -27.01
C LYS A 281 -18.49 8.60 -25.69
N TRP A 282 -17.15 8.55 -25.60
CA TRP A 282 -16.48 7.94 -24.44
C TRP A 282 -16.25 8.87 -23.23
N ASP A 283 -16.37 10.20 -23.38
CA ASP A 283 -16.01 11.17 -22.33
C ASP A 283 -17.03 11.28 -21.17
N GLU A 284 -18.18 10.60 -21.23
CA GLU A 284 -19.25 10.68 -20.21
C GLU A 284 -19.35 9.45 -19.27
N VAL A 285 -18.59 8.38 -19.50
CA VAL A 285 -18.72 7.11 -18.72
C VAL A 285 -17.69 7.02 -17.59
N ALA A 286 -17.84 7.88 -16.58
CA ALA A 286 -17.10 7.78 -15.33
C ALA A 286 -17.82 6.84 -14.34
N CYS A 287 -17.42 5.57 -14.30
CA CYS A 287 -17.95 4.60 -13.33
C CYS A 287 -17.20 4.69 -11.99
N ASP A 288 -17.93 4.61 -10.87
CA ASP A 288 -17.32 4.47 -9.53
C ASP A 288 -16.47 3.19 -9.47
N SER A 289 -15.25 3.29 -8.93
CA SER A 289 -14.31 2.17 -8.80
C SER A 289 -14.74 1.12 -7.76
N ASP A 290 -15.81 1.37 -7.01
CA ASP A 290 -16.39 0.45 -6.03
C ASP A 290 -17.66 -0.27 -6.55
N ASN A 291 -17.98 -0.16 -7.84
CA ASN A 291 -19.16 -0.77 -8.43
C ASN A 291 -18.99 -2.29 -8.62
N VAL A 292 -19.51 -3.06 -7.67
CA VAL A 292 -19.42 -4.54 -7.64
C VAL A 292 -19.94 -5.21 -8.91
N ILE A 293 -20.87 -4.57 -9.63
CA ILE A 293 -21.42 -5.09 -10.88
C ILE A 293 -20.34 -5.10 -11.97
N LEU A 294 -19.36 -4.20 -11.93
CA LEU A 294 -18.25 -4.16 -12.89
C LEU A 294 -17.11 -5.13 -12.53
N LEU A 295 -17.22 -5.90 -11.44
CA LEU A 295 -16.19 -6.84 -10.96
C LEU A 295 -16.42 -8.28 -11.46
N THR A 296 -16.84 -8.43 -12.71
CA THR A 296 -17.03 -9.72 -13.40
C THR A 296 -16.31 -9.74 -14.75
N ASP A 297 -15.94 -10.94 -15.23
CA ASP A 297 -15.52 -11.10 -16.63
C ASP A 297 -16.68 -10.77 -17.58
N SER A 298 -16.41 -10.05 -18.66
CA SER A 298 -17.44 -9.60 -19.62
C SER A 298 -18.29 -10.73 -20.18
N SER A 299 -17.72 -11.93 -20.37
CA SER A 299 -18.48 -13.10 -20.84
C SER A 299 -19.63 -13.48 -19.92
N ARG A 300 -19.47 -13.36 -18.59
CA ARG A 300 -20.51 -13.69 -17.58
C ARG A 300 -21.78 -12.92 -17.79
N VAL A 301 -21.67 -11.75 -18.41
CA VAL A 301 -22.75 -10.83 -18.52
C VAL A 301 -23.88 -11.32 -19.44
N CYS A 302 -23.59 -12.19 -20.40
CA CYS A 302 -24.61 -12.89 -21.19
C CYS A 302 -24.90 -14.32 -20.70
N HIS A 303 -24.30 -14.80 -19.61
CA HIS A 303 -24.52 -16.18 -19.13
C HIS A 303 -25.97 -16.43 -18.69
N TYR A 304 -26.70 -15.41 -18.23
CA TYR A 304 -28.13 -15.55 -17.88
C TYR A 304 -29.00 -16.01 -19.06
N LEU A 305 -28.55 -15.78 -20.31
CA LEU A 305 -29.20 -16.26 -21.54
C LEU A 305 -28.70 -17.64 -22.00
N GLN A 306 -27.66 -18.19 -21.37
CA GLN A 306 -26.99 -19.44 -21.77
C GLN A 306 -27.34 -20.62 -20.87
N TYR A 307 -27.81 -20.38 -19.64
CA TYR A 307 -28.32 -21.45 -18.80
C TYR A 307 -29.55 -22.10 -19.45
N PRO A 308 -29.77 -23.42 -19.24
CA PRO A 308 -30.98 -24.09 -19.72
C PRO A 308 -32.25 -23.36 -19.27
N GLU A 309 -33.27 -23.34 -20.13
CA GLU A 309 -34.59 -22.83 -19.76
C GLU A 309 -35.12 -23.49 -18.48
N GLU A 310 -35.78 -22.69 -17.64
CA GLU A 310 -36.27 -23.11 -16.31
C GLU A 310 -35.16 -23.63 -15.37
N THR A 311 -33.91 -23.18 -15.57
CA THR A 311 -32.93 -23.19 -14.48
C THR A 311 -33.45 -22.31 -13.34
N THR A 312 -33.41 -22.80 -12.11
CA THR A 312 -33.86 -22.09 -10.89
C THR A 312 -32.81 -22.09 -9.79
N PHE A 313 -31.77 -22.91 -9.93
CA PHE A 313 -30.70 -23.04 -8.95
C PHE A 313 -29.39 -23.45 -9.64
N ILE A 314 -28.28 -22.83 -9.24
CA ILE A 314 -26.91 -23.19 -9.62
C ILE A 314 -26.06 -23.21 -8.35
N TYR A 315 -25.34 -24.32 -8.15
CA TYR A 315 -24.41 -24.55 -7.06
C TYR A 315 -23.00 -24.77 -7.61
N SER A 316 -22.06 -23.98 -7.11
CA SER A 316 -20.66 -23.98 -7.50
C SER A 316 -19.75 -24.07 -6.28
N TYR A 317 -18.50 -24.48 -6.50
CA TYR A 317 -17.50 -24.62 -5.46
C TYR A 317 -16.14 -24.10 -5.94
N PHE A 318 -15.28 -23.76 -4.97
CA PHE A 318 -13.90 -23.36 -5.17
C PHE A 318 -12.94 -24.39 -4.56
N GLU A 319 -11.93 -24.81 -5.32
CA GLU A 319 -10.88 -25.74 -4.88
C GLU A 319 -9.49 -25.30 -5.36
N SER A 320 -8.44 -25.82 -4.70
CA SER A 320 -7.10 -25.87 -5.28
C SER A 320 -6.90 -27.21 -5.99
N ILE A 321 -6.57 -27.19 -7.29
CA ILE A 321 -6.27 -28.40 -8.08
C ILE A 321 -4.91 -29.00 -7.68
N GLY A 322 -4.04 -28.20 -7.07
CA GLY A 322 -2.67 -28.56 -6.69
C GLY A 322 -1.66 -28.40 -7.82
N SER A 323 -0.41 -28.10 -7.46
CA SER A 323 0.71 -28.02 -8.41
C SER A 323 2.09 -28.03 -7.72
N LYS A 324 2.57 -26.90 -7.18
CA LYS A 324 3.87 -26.83 -6.46
C LYS A 324 3.78 -27.46 -5.07
N TYR A 325 2.62 -27.33 -4.42
CA TYR A 325 2.34 -27.90 -3.11
C TYR A 325 1.13 -28.83 -3.16
N ASP A 326 1.06 -29.73 -2.18
CA ASP A 326 -0.02 -30.72 -1.99
C ASP A 326 -1.17 -30.20 -1.11
N LYS A 327 -0.98 -29.07 -0.43
CA LYS A 327 -1.91 -28.44 0.52
C LYS A 327 -2.03 -26.93 0.29
N THR A 328 -3.08 -26.32 0.86
CA THR A 328 -3.34 -24.88 0.88
C THR A 328 -3.77 -24.41 2.26
N LEU A 329 -3.21 -23.29 2.73
CA LEU A 329 -3.66 -22.57 3.92
C LEU A 329 -4.74 -21.56 3.52
N PHE A 330 -6.01 -21.87 3.77
CA PHE A 330 -7.15 -21.06 3.31
C PHE A 330 -7.22 -19.70 4.02
N PHE A 331 -7.21 -18.60 3.27
CA PHE A 331 -7.25 -17.24 3.83
C PHE A 331 -7.78 -16.21 2.81
N GLY A 332 -8.46 -15.17 3.30
CA GLY A 332 -8.81 -13.96 2.56
C GLY A 332 -10.26 -13.83 2.08
N LEU A 333 -11.13 -14.83 2.30
CA LEU A 333 -12.53 -14.76 1.86
C LEU A 333 -13.32 -13.70 2.66
N GLN A 334 -13.12 -13.61 3.97
CA GLN A 334 -13.76 -12.62 4.84
C GLN A 334 -13.45 -11.19 4.40
N TYR A 335 -12.22 -10.91 3.94
CA TYR A 335 -11.87 -9.61 3.36
C TYR A 335 -12.74 -9.29 2.13
N ILE A 336 -12.85 -10.23 1.18
CA ILE A 336 -13.64 -10.05 -0.05
C ILE A 336 -15.12 -9.85 0.28
N LEU A 337 -15.68 -10.69 1.15
CA LEU A 337 -17.08 -10.58 1.59
C LEU A 337 -17.37 -9.22 2.24
N LYS A 338 -16.57 -8.83 3.24
CA LYS A 338 -16.76 -7.55 3.97
C LYS A 338 -16.56 -6.32 3.09
N LYS A 339 -15.61 -6.35 2.15
CA LYS A 339 -15.32 -5.20 1.28
C LYS A 339 -16.37 -5.02 0.17
N TRP A 340 -16.88 -6.12 -0.39
CA TRP A 340 -17.59 -6.09 -1.67
C TRP A 340 -19.01 -6.65 -1.66
N MET A 341 -19.41 -7.40 -0.63
CA MET A 341 -20.69 -8.14 -0.62
C MET A 341 -21.59 -7.84 0.59
N VAL A 342 -21.07 -7.24 1.66
CA VAL A 342 -21.87 -6.88 2.85
C VAL A 342 -22.62 -5.56 2.64
N GLY A 343 -23.93 -5.57 2.93
CA GLY A 343 -24.81 -4.41 2.85
C GLY A 343 -25.45 -4.18 1.47
N PRO A 344 -26.02 -2.98 1.21
CA PRO A 344 -26.67 -2.65 -0.07
C PRO A 344 -25.62 -2.36 -1.15
N VAL A 345 -24.99 -3.42 -1.67
CA VAL A 345 -23.89 -3.32 -2.63
C VAL A 345 -24.35 -2.95 -4.03
N ILE A 346 -25.59 -3.31 -4.40
CA ILE A 346 -26.30 -2.75 -5.56
C ILE A 346 -27.15 -1.53 -5.13
N THR A 347 -26.94 -0.40 -5.79
CA THR A 347 -27.73 0.84 -5.61
C THR A 347 -28.25 1.32 -6.95
N VAL A 348 -29.30 2.17 -6.98
CA VAL A 348 -29.80 2.73 -8.25
C VAL A 348 -28.72 3.53 -9.00
N LYS A 349 -27.80 4.19 -8.30
CA LYS A 349 -26.63 4.84 -8.93
C LYS A 349 -25.73 3.78 -9.57
N LYS A 350 -25.26 2.79 -8.81
CA LYS A 350 -24.41 1.71 -9.34
C LYS A 350 -25.08 0.94 -10.47
N ILE A 351 -26.40 0.69 -10.41
CA ILE A 351 -27.19 0.14 -11.51
C ILE A 351 -27.15 1.07 -12.72
N ASN A 352 -27.30 2.39 -12.58
CA ASN A 352 -27.29 3.31 -13.71
C ASN A 352 -25.90 3.46 -14.33
N ASP A 353 -24.85 3.62 -13.53
CA ASP A 353 -23.45 3.68 -13.98
C ASP A 353 -23.09 2.37 -14.70
N ALA A 354 -23.43 1.24 -14.07
CA ALA A 354 -23.31 -0.08 -14.67
C ALA A 354 -24.15 -0.17 -15.94
N LYS A 355 -25.40 0.31 -15.97
CA LYS A 355 -26.35 0.21 -17.10
C LYS A 355 -26.00 1.11 -18.28
N GLU A 356 -25.13 2.12 -18.13
CA GLU A 356 -24.61 2.86 -19.28
C GLU A 356 -23.41 2.12 -19.91
N PHE A 357 -22.49 1.60 -19.10
CA PHE A 357 -21.44 0.67 -19.53
C PHE A 357 -22.03 -0.62 -20.14
N PHE A 358 -23.02 -1.17 -19.45
CA PHE A 358 -23.87 -2.29 -19.82
C PHE A 358 -25.06 -1.87 -20.67
N ARG A 359 -25.09 -0.66 -21.23
CA ARG A 359 -25.88 -0.42 -22.45
C ARG A 359 -25.25 -1.14 -23.66
N MET A 360 -24.12 -1.80 -23.39
CA MET A 360 -23.47 -2.86 -24.16
C MET A 360 -23.51 -4.27 -23.46
N HIS A 361 -24.21 -4.54 -22.31
CA HIS A 361 -24.20 -5.79 -21.43
C HIS A 361 -25.36 -5.84 -20.28
N PHE A 362 -25.26 -6.42 -19.01
CA PHE A 362 -26.25 -6.43 -17.82
C PHE A 362 -25.75 -6.86 -16.34
N ASN A 363 -26.48 -7.51 -15.34
CA ASN A 363 -26.26 -7.39 -13.81
C ASN A 363 -27.12 -8.21 -12.68
N GLN A 364 -26.64 -8.66 -11.42
CA GLN A 364 -27.28 -8.80 -9.97
C GLN A 364 -26.53 -9.50 -8.66
N GLU A 365 -27.12 -10.30 -7.66
CA GLU A 365 -26.66 -10.75 -6.21
C GLU A 365 -26.94 -12.25 -5.58
N LEU A 366 -26.19 -12.81 -4.53
CA LEU A 366 -25.89 -14.31 -4.18
C LEU A 366 -25.80 -14.85 -2.64
N PHE A 367 -25.58 -16.18 -2.32
CA PHE A 367 -25.32 -16.86 -0.96
C PHE A 367 -24.10 -17.87 -0.90
N ASN A 368 -23.41 -18.08 0.27
CA ASN A 368 -22.17 -18.91 0.38
C ASN A 368 -21.89 -19.67 1.72
N GLU A 369 -21.18 -20.82 1.64
CA GLU A 369 -20.58 -21.58 2.77
C GLU A 369 -19.05 -21.72 2.59
N ALA A 370 -18.27 -21.83 3.67
CA ALA A 370 -16.80 -21.96 3.58
C ALA A 370 -16.18 -22.72 4.75
N VAL A 371 -15.00 -23.32 4.52
CA VAL A 371 -14.13 -23.80 5.59
C VAL A 371 -13.55 -22.61 6.38
N LEU A 372 -13.22 -22.82 7.66
CA LEU A 372 -12.62 -21.77 8.50
C LEU A 372 -11.25 -21.31 7.95
N GLU A 373 -10.99 -20.00 7.96
CA GLU A 373 -9.71 -19.44 7.53
C GLU A 373 -8.58 -19.84 8.50
N GLY A 374 -7.36 -20.01 7.99
CA GLY A 374 -6.23 -20.57 8.74
C GLY A 374 -6.23 -22.10 8.78
N SER A 375 -7.21 -22.78 8.19
CA SER A 375 -7.19 -24.25 8.05
C SER A 375 -6.24 -24.68 6.93
N LEU A 376 -5.39 -25.67 7.19
CA LEU A 376 -4.50 -26.28 6.19
C LEU A 376 -5.21 -27.46 5.52
N ILE A 377 -5.68 -27.26 4.30
CA ILE A 377 -6.52 -28.20 3.54
C ILE A 377 -5.70 -28.84 2.42
N PRO A 378 -5.68 -30.18 2.26
CA PRO A 378 -5.07 -30.84 1.09
C PRO A 378 -5.75 -30.41 -0.20
N THR A 379 -4.98 -30.31 -1.28
CA THR A 379 -5.48 -30.04 -2.64
C THR A 379 -6.52 -31.08 -3.08
N ARG A 380 -7.36 -30.73 -4.06
CA ARG A 380 -8.57 -31.48 -4.50
C ARG A 380 -9.71 -31.54 -3.48
N ASN A 381 -9.70 -30.62 -2.53
CA ASN A 381 -10.81 -30.42 -1.60
C ASN A 381 -11.53 -29.09 -1.84
N VAL A 382 -12.84 -29.09 -1.56
CA VAL A 382 -13.65 -27.87 -1.52
C VAL A 382 -13.18 -26.97 -0.38
N LEU A 383 -13.02 -25.68 -0.67
CA LEU A 383 -12.70 -24.65 0.32
C LEU A 383 -13.93 -23.80 0.64
N PHE A 384 -14.76 -23.52 -0.37
CA PHE A 384 -16.04 -22.85 -0.19
C PHE A 384 -17.03 -23.19 -1.32
N THR A 385 -18.31 -23.04 -1.02
CA THR A 385 -19.47 -23.33 -1.88
C THR A 385 -20.31 -22.06 -2.05
N VAL A 386 -21.00 -21.96 -3.18
CA VAL A 386 -21.70 -20.75 -3.64
C VAL A 386 -22.98 -21.20 -4.33
N GLU A 387 -24.15 -20.73 -3.87
CA GLU A 387 -25.47 -21.08 -4.42
C GLU A 387 -26.45 -19.91 -4.31
N ASN A 388 -27.43 -19.81 -5.22
CA ASN A 388 -28.42 -18.73 -5.20
C ASN A 388 -29.61 -19.06 -4.28
N THR A 389 -30.01 -18.09 -3.45
CA THR A 389 -31.18 -18.19 -2.57
C THR A 389 -32.50 -17.82 -3.24
N ASP A 390 -32.48 -16.99 -4.29
CA ASP A 390 -33.66 -16.61 -5.08
C ASP A 390 -33.65 -17.33 -6.44
N THR A 391 -34.78 -17.98 -6.77
CA THR A 391 -34.97 -18.76 -8.00
C THR A 391 -35.11 -17.92 -9.26
N ALA A 392 -35.34 -16.61 -9.14
CA ALA A 392 -35.39 -15.68 -10.25
C ALA A 392 -34.01 -15.33 -10.83
N VAL A 393 -32.94 -15.56 -10.05
CA VAL A 393 -31.56 -15.15 -10.40
C VAL A 393 -30.53 -16.28 -10.30
N PRO A 394 -30.76 -17.48 -10.90
CA PRO A 394 -29.87 -18.64 -10.77
C PRO A 394 -28.48 -18.43 -11.39
N TRP A 395 -28.40 -17.56 -12.39
CA TRP A 395 -27.19 -17.24 -13.12
C TRP A 395 -26.17 -16.48 -12.27
N LEU A 396 -26.57 -16.01 -11.08
CA LEU A 396 -25.71 -15.23 -10.21
C LEU A 396 -24.52 -16.00 -9.65
N THR A 397 -24.71 -17.30 -9.39
CA THR A 397 -23.65 -18.18 -8.91
C THR A 397 -22.41 -18.11 -9.81
N GLY A 398 -22.62 -17.92 -11.13
CA GLY A 398 -21.56 -17.74 -12.10
C GLY A 398 -21.06 -16.30 -12.30
N TRP A 399 -21.72 -15.29 -11.73
CA TRP A 399 -21.37 -13.86 -11.85
C TRP A 399 -20.24 -13.47 -10.88
N PHE A 400 -20.46 -13.70 -9.57
CA PHE A 400 -19.45 -13.39 -8.54
C PHE A 400 -18.21 -14.30 -8.62
N GLN A 401 -18.21 -15.30 -9.51
CA GLN A 401 -17.05 -16.16 -9.74
C GLN A 401 -15.76 -15.36 -9.94
N THR A 402 -15.74 -14.30 -10.74
CA THR A 402 -14.50 -13.53 -11.02
C THR A 402 -13.97 -12.84 -9.76
N LEU A 403 -14.87 -12.28 -8.93
CA LEU A 403 -14.51 -11.63 -7.67
C LEU A 403 -14.09 -12.64 -6.59
N LEU A 404 -14.89 -13.69 -6.36
CA LEU A 404 -14.62 -14.72 -5.37
C LEU A 404 -13.38 -15.56 -5.72
N MET A 405 -13.07 -15.73 -7.00
CA MET A 405 -11.83 -16.37 -7.44
C MET A 405 -10.59 -15.67 -6.87
N GLN A 406 -10.62 -14.34 -6.66
CA GLN A 406 -9.48 -13.56 -6.15
C GLN A 406 -8.96 -14.03 -4.79
N THR A 407 -9.74 -14.82 -4.04
CA THR A 407 -9.30 -15.59 -2.85
C THR A 407 -8.05 -16.43 -3.12
N TRP A 408 -7.78 -16.79 -4.39
CA TRP A 408 -6.56 -17.47 -4.83
C TRP A 408 -5.29 -16.74 -4.34
N TYR A 409 -5.26 -15.41 -4.37
CA TYR A 409 -4.07 -14.61 -4.06
C TYR A 409 -3.68 -14.67 -2.56
N PRO A 410 -4.54 -14.26 -1.61
CA PRO A 410 -4.24 -14.39 -0.18
C PRO A 410 -3.98 -15.84 0.25
N THR A 411 -4.75 -16.80 -0.27
CA THR A 411 -4.53 -18.23 0.03
C THR A 411 -3.16 -18.70 -0.48
N THR A 412 -2.70 -18.28 -1.66
CA THR A 412 -1.36 -18.66 -2.17
C THR A 412 -0.25 -18.04 -1.33
N VAL A 413 -0.33 -16.74 -1.01
CA VAL A 413 0.69 -16.06 -0.19
C VAL A 413 0.75 -16.64 1.23
N ALA A 414 -0.40 -16.92 1.85
CA ALA A 414 -0.48 -17.58 3.15
C ALA A 414 0.12 -19.00 3.12
N THR A 415 -0.13 -19.75 2.04
CA THR A 415 0.45 -21.10 1.86
C THR A 415 1.96 -21.06 1.65
N HIS A 416 2.47 -20.12 0.83
CA HIS A 416 3.91 -19.94 0.65
C HIS A 416 4.58 -19.62 2.00
N ALA A 417 4.06 -18.64 2.73
CA ALA A 417 4.57 -18.27 4.06
C ALA A 417 4.50 -19.44 5.06
N TRP A 418 3.48 -20.30 4.97
CA TRP A 418 3.40 -21.51 5.78
C TRP A 418 4.52 -22.53 5.48
N HIS A 419 4.89 -22.74 4.21
CA HIS A 419 6.02 -23.63 3.88
C HIS A 419 7.38 -23.04 4.27
N TYR A 420 7.56 -21.71 4.25
CA TYR A 420 8.74 -21.10 4.90
C TYR A 420 8.77 -21.39 6.40
N LYS A 421 7.61 -21.32 7.07
CA LYS A 421 7.48 -21.61 8.51
C LYS A 421 7.83 -23.06 8.84
N GLU A 422 7.35 -24.01 8.03
CA GLU A 422 7.69 -25.43 8.10
C GLU A 422 9.20 -25.67 7.88
N LEU A 423 9.79 -25.06 6.85
CA LEU A 423 11.22 -25.12 6.56
C LEU A 423 12.05 -24.60 7.76
N LEU A 424 11.74 -23.40 8.24
CA LEU A 424 12.41 -22.77 9.38
C LEU A 424 12.27 -23.61 10.65
N ALA A 425 11.08 -24.16 10.91
CA ALA A 425 10.85 -25.03 12.07
C ALA A 425 11.78 -26.25 12.10
N ARG A 426 11.93 -26.94 10.96
CA ARG A 426 12.86 -28.08 10.83
C ARG A 426 14.29 -27.66 11.16
N TYR A 427 14.82 -26.63 10.49
CA TYR A 427 16.21 -26.21 10.67
C TYR A 427 16.50 -25.63 12.07
N LEU A 428 15.56 -24.92 12.68
CA LEU A 428 15.71 -24.42 14.05
C LEU A 428 15.68 -25.55 15.08
N HIS A 429 14.72 -26.47 14.98
CA HIS A 429 14.68 -27.65 15.84
C HIS A 429 15.97 -28.49 15.74
N GLU A 430 16.47 -28.72 14.52
CA GLU A 430 17.70 -29.49 14.28
C GLU A 430 19.01 -28.80 14.73
N THR A 431 19.03 -27.47 14.90
CA THR A 431 20.30 -26.73 15.11
C THR A 431 20.36 -25.87 16.38
N CYS A 432 19.23 -25.40 16.92
CA CYS A 432 19.15 -24.78 18.27
C CYS A 432 18.19 -25.51 19.23
N GLY A 433 17.41 -26.49 18.77
CA GLY A 433 16.51 -27.27 19.64
C GLY A 433 15.32 -26.47 20.19
N SER A 434 15.00 -25.32 19.58
CA SER A 434 13.87 -24.48 19.97
C SER A 434 13.28 -23.76 18.77
N THR A 435 11.95 -23.69 18.72
CA THR A 435 11.20 -23.03 17.65
C THR A 435 10.69 -21.62 18.01
N ALA A 436 11.01 -21.12 19.21
CA ALA A 436 10.47 -19.86 19.75
C ALA A 436 10.75 -18.61 18.91
N SER A 437 11.82 -18.60 18.10
CA SER A 437 12.17 -17.45 17.24
C SER A 437 11.38 -17.38 15.94
N ILE A 438 10.74 -18.47 15.49
CA ILE A 438 10.03 -18.58 14.20
C ILE A 438 9.17 -17.37 13.83
N PRO A 439 8.37 -16.76 14.73
CA PRO A 439 7.50 -15.64 14.38
C PRO A 439 8.24 -14.44 13.78
N TYR A 440 9.56 -14.32 13.98
CA TYR A 440 10.39 -13.21 13.50
C TYR A 440 11.45 -13.63 12.46
N GLN A 441 11.44 -14.89 12.02
CA GLN A 441 12.50 -15.46 11.17
C GLN A 441 12.33 -15.19 9.66
N LEU A 442 11.15 -14.76 9.23
CA LEU A 442 10.90 -14.27 7.88
C LEU A 442 10.26 -12.87 7.94
N HIS A 443 11.01 -11.85 7.57
CA HIS A 443 10.53 -10.45 7.52
C HIS A 443 9.95 -10.10 6.16
N ASP A 444 8.83 -9.39 6.15
CA ASP A 444 8.19 -8.91 4.92
C ASP A 444 8.61 -7.47 4.59
N PHE A 445 9.44 -7.31 3.54
CA PHE A 445 9.78 -6.03 2.91
C PHE A 445 8.99 -5.81 1.60
N GLY A 446 7.98 -6.64 1.31
CA GLY A 446 7.38 -6.80 -0.01
C GLY A 446 6.39 -5.74 -0.47
N CYS A 447 6.09 -4.75 0.37
CA CYS A 447 5.13 -3.69 0.03
C CYS A 447 5.51 -2.93 -1.26
N GLY A 448 6.81 -2.71 -1.50
CA GLY A 448 7.29 -2.05 -2.73
C GLY A 448 7.35 -2.97 -3.96
N GLY A 449 7.34 -4.29 -3.77
CA GLY A 449 7.35 -5.28 -4.85
C GLY A 449 5.95 -5.70 -5.35
N ALA A 450 4.88 -5.32 -4.64
CA ALA A 450 3.53 -5.72 -5.00
C ALA A 450 2.99 -4.99 -6.25
N SER A 451 2.05 -5.62 -6.96
CA SER A 451 1.46 -5.07 -8.20
C SER A 451 0.53 -3.87 -7.99
N SER A 452 0.04 -3.66 -6.77
CA SER A 452 -0.80 -2.52 -6.39
C SER A 452 -0.80 -2.36 -4.86
N ALA A 453 -1.29 -1.22 -4.36
CA ALA A 453 -1.47 -1.00 -2.93
C ALA A 453 -2.46 -1.99 -2.28
N GLU A 454 -3.48 -2.44 -3.02
CA GLU A 454 -4.40 -3.48 -2.56
C GLU A 454 -3.73 -4.86 -2.52
N SER A 455 -2.94 -5.20 -3.55
CA SER A 455 -2.11 -6.42 -3.55
C SER A 455 -1.14 -6.44 -2.37
N ALA A 456 -0.48 -5.30 -2.08
CA ALA A 456 0.40 -5.16 -0.92
C ALA A 456 -0.36 -5.42 0.38
N ALA A 457 -1.54 -4.82 0.55
CA ALA A 457 -2.35 -5.01 1.75
C ALA A 457 -2.78 -6.48 1.93
N ILE A 458 -3.30 -7.12 0.88
CA ILE A 458 -3.77 -8.51 0.94
C ILE A 458 -2.60 -9.49 1.16
N GLY A 459 -1.48 -9.29 0.46
CA GLY A 459 -0.27 -10.11 0.59
C GLY A 459 0.39 -9.97 1.96
N GLY A 460 0.48 -8.76 2.50
CA GLY A 460 1.01 -8.51 3.85
C GLY A 460 0.13 -9.15 4.93
N ALA A 461 -1.19 -9.04 4.81
CA ALA A 461 -2.12 -9.71 5.72
C ALA A 461 -1.97 -11.24 5.68
N ALA A 462 -1.76 -11.82 4.50
CA ALA A 462 -1.55 -13.25 4.32
C ALA A 462 -0.21 -13.75 4.88
N HIS A 463 0.87 -12.97 4.75
CA HIS A 463 2.16 -13.24 5.43
C HIS A 463 1.99 -13.25 6.95
N LEU A 464 1.24 -12.27 7.49
CA LEU A 464 0.99 -12.12 8.92
C LEU A 464 0.18 -13.29 9.53
N VAL A 465 -0.44 -14.18 8.75
CA VAL A 465 -1.04 -15.42 9.28
C VAL A 465 0.03 -16.36 9.86
N ASN A 466 1.26 -16.27 9.35
CA ASN A 466 2.36 -17.17 9.72
C ASN A 466 3.43 -16.49 10.59
N PHE A 467 3.71 -15.21 10.34
CA PHE A 467 4.80 -14.44 10.96
C PHE A 467 4.30 -13.15 11.64
N LEU A 468 5.16 -12.54 12.43
CA LEU A 468 4.96 -11.27 13.14
C LEU A 468 5.84 -10.14 12.58
N SER A 469 6.89 -10.44 11.83
CA SER A 469 7.85 -9.48 11.25
C SER A 469 7.42 -8.95 9.88
N SER A 470 7.14 -7.65 9.75
CA SER A 470 6.73 -7.01 8.48
C SER A 470 6.85 -5.48 8.51
N ASP A 471 7.38 -4.90 7.43
CA ASP A 471 7.34 -3.45 7.14
C ASP A 471 6.06 -3.05 6.38
N ASN A 472 5.23 -4.01 5.99
CA ASN A 472 4.03 -3.79 5.20
C ASN A 472 2.87 -3.29 6.06
N ILE A 473 2.91 -1.99 6.36
CA ILE A 473 1.87 -1.26 7.10
C ILE A 473 0.49 -1.44 6.46
N ALA A 474 0.40 -1.59 5.12
CA ALA A 474 -0.88 -1.81 4.44
C ALA A 474 -1.51 -3.15 4.85
N GLY A 475 -0.71 -4.22 5.00
CA GLY A 475 -1.16 -5.51 5.50
C GLY A 475 -1.61 -5.47 6.96
N ILE A 476 -0.83 -4.82 7.83
CA ILE A 476 -1.19 -4.62 9.24
C ILE A 476 -2.54 -3.87 9.35
N ARG A 477 -2.75 -2.83 8.54
CA ARG A 477 -4.00 -2.07 8.51
C ARG A 477 -5.18 -2.88 7.98
N LEU A 478 -4.99 -3.72 6.96
CA LEU A 478 -6.05 -4.61 6.45
C LEU A 478 -6.49 -5.60 7.54
N VAL A 479 -5.54 -6.22 8.25
CA VAL A 479 -5.85 -7.12 9.36
C VAL A 479 -6.64 -6.41 10.46
N SER A 480 -6.21 -5.21 10.85
CA SER A 480 -6.93 -4.38 11.84
C SER A 480 -8.36 -4.05 11.41
N GLN A 481 -8.54 -3.63 10.14
CA GLN A 481 -9.84 -3.22 9.60
C GLN A 481 -10.81 -4.39 9.33
N TYR A 482 -10.33 -5.53 8.83
CA TYR A 482 -11.19 -6.61 8.33
C TYR A 482 -11.20 -7.88 9.20
N TYR A 483 -10.27 -8.02 10.15
CA TYR A 483 -10.15 -9.18 11.05
C TYR A 483 -10.04 -8.79 12.54
N GLY A 484 -10.24 -7.52 12.87
CA GLY A 484 -10.44 -7.03 14.25
C GLY A 484 -9.20 -7.07 15.14
N PHE A 485 -7.98 -7.18 14.58
CA PHE A 485 -6.75 -7.35 15.35
C PHE A 485 -5.83 -6.11 15.23
N PRO A 486 -5.75 -5.24 16.25
CA PRO A 486 -5.21 -3.87 16.10
C PRO A 486 -3.76 -3.76 15.61
N MET A 487 -2.88 -4.68 16.04
CA MET A 487 -1.45 -4.67 15.71
C MET A 487 -0.96 -6.09 15.40
N ALA A 488 -1.16 -6.53 14.16
CA ALA A 488 -0.81 -7.88 13.73
C ALA A 488 0.69 -8.09 13.48
N GLY A 489 1.40 -7.06 13.03
CA GLY A 489 2.82 -7.12 12.67
C GLY A 489 3.65 -6.08 13.40
N TYR A 490 4.95 -6.36 13.48
CA TYR A 490 5.96 -5.54 14.14
C TYR A 490 7.15 -5.37 13.19
N SER A 491 7.81 -4.22 13.30
CA SER A 491 9.05 -3.90 12.61
C SER A 491 10.02 -3.23 13.59
N TYR A 492 11.23 -2.98 13.13
CA TYR A 492 12.31 -2.31 13.84
C TYR A 492 13.00 -1.33 12.88
N PRO A 493 13.72 -0.32 13.40
CA PRO A 493 14.53 0.57 12.57
C PRO A 493 15.44 -0.22 11.62
N SER A 494 15.34 0.04 10.32
CA SER A 494 16.21 -0.55 9.30
C SER A 494 16.75 0.53 8.37
N THR A 495 18.00 0.41 7.96
CA THR A 495 18.56 1.25 6.90
C THR A 495 18.15 0.74 5.51
N GLU A 496 18.36 1.60 4.52
CA GLU A 496 18.44 1.24 3.11
C GLU A 496 19.69 1.87 2.47
N HIS A 497 20.03 1.44 1.25
CA HIS A 497 21.21 1.95 0.53
C HIS A 497 21.23 3.48 0.40
N SER A 498 20.08 4.15 0.27
CA SER A 498 20.01 5.62 0.21
C SER A 498 20.41 6.32 1.51
N THR A 499 20.35 5.62 2.65
CA THR A 499 20.76 6.15 3.98
C THR A 499 22.22 5.86 4.30
N MET A 500 22.83 4.87 3.64
CA MET A 500 24.24 4.52 3.79
C MET A 500 25.13 5.27 2.78
N THR A 501 24.74 5.27 1.51
CA THR A 501 25.61 5.73 0.40
C THR A 501 25.94 7.23 0.35
N PRO A 502 25.12 8.18 0.87
CA PRO A 502 25.47 9.61 0.90
C PRO A 502 26.69 9.95 1.77
N TRP A 503 27.07 9.07 2.70
CA TRP A 503 28.28 9.21 3.52
C TRP A 503 29.56 8.87 2.73
N GLY A 504 29.43 8.20 1.59
CA GLY A 504 30.54 7.69 0.78
C GLY A 504 31.28 6.51 1.43
N PRO A 505 32.17 5.82 0.68
CA PRO A 505 32.90 4.65 1.20
C PRO A 505 33.68 4.92 2.49
N ALA A 506 34.32 6.09 2.58
CA ALA A 506 35.07 6.50 3.77
C ALA A 506 34.16 6.84 4.98
N GLY A 507 32.86 7.05 4.76
CA GLY A 507 31.88 7.38 5.78
C GLY A 507 31.03 6.19 6.25
N GLU A 508 31.23 4.98 5.74
CA GLU A 508 30.43 3.79 6.10
C GLU A 508 30.43 3.53 7.63
N SER A 509 31.60 3.60 8.28
CA SER A 509 31.71 3.48 9.76
C SER A 509 30.94 4.57 10.51
N ALA A 510 30.89 5.80 9.97
CA ALA A 510 30.13 6.90 10.56
C ALA A 510 28.61 6.72 10.37
N ALA A 511 28.17 6.23 9.20
CA ALA A 511 26.78 5.90 8.93
C ALA A 511 26.28 4.80 9.88
N CYS A 512 27.03 3.70 10.00
CA CYS A 512 26.74 2.60 10.93
C CYS A 512 26.67 3.09 12.39
N ARG A 513 27.61 3.96 12.81
CA ARG A 513 27.62 4.58 14.15
C ARG A 513 26.38 5.45 14.41
N GLN A 514 25.98 6.25 13.42
CA GLN A 514 24.80 7.12 13.52
C GLN A 514 23.52 6.31 13.79
N VAL A 515 23.36 5.14 13.14
CA VAL A 515 22.20 4.26 13.38
C VAL A 515 22.21 3.69 14.79
N MET A 516 23.37 3.23 15.28
CA MET A 516 23.49 2.68 16.65
C MET A 516 23.21 3.74 17.73
N HIS A 517 23.55 5.02 17.49
CA HIS A 517 23.20 6.12 18.39
C HIS A 517 21.73 6.58 18.26
N ALA A 518 21.17 6.60 17.06
CA ALA A 518 19.77 7.00 16.83
C ALA A 518 18.77 6.02 17.44
N PHE A 519 19.13 4.73 17.50
CA PHE A 519 18.28 3.66 18.02
C PHE A 519 18.98 2.91 19.16
N PRO A 520 19.13 3.51 20.36
CA PRO A 520 19.96 2.94 21.42
C PRO A 520 19.43 1.62 22.02
N SER A 521 18.15 1.28 21.82
CA SER A 521 17.52 0.06 22.36
C SER A 521 16.86 -0.79 21.27
N GLY A 522 16.59 -2.06 21.56
CA GLY A 522 15.87 -2.98 20.67
C GLY A 522 16.63 -3.37 19.38
N PRO A 523 15.98 -4.06 18.42
CA PRO A 523 16.62 -4.42 17.16
C PRO A 523 16.89 -3.17 16.29
N ALA A 524 17.99 -3.18 15.56
CA ALA A 524 18.25 -2.26 14.45
C ALA A 524 18.97 -2.98 13.32
N SER A 525 18.43 -2.88 12.11
CA SER A 525 18.93 -3.53 10.89
C SER A 525 19.75 -2.57 10.06
N VAL A 526 20.95 -3.00 9.62
CA VAL A 526 21.86 -2.17 8.83
C VAL A 526 22.33 -2.93 7.59
N ALA A 527 21.94 -2.43 6.42
CA ALA A 527 22.51 -2.81 5.13
C ALA A 527 24.03 -2.60 5.18
N SER A 528 24.77 -3.70 5.19
CA SER A 528 26.22 -3.73 5.44
C SER A 528 27.02 -4.12 4.20
N ASP A 529 26.35 -4.24 3.05
CA ASP A 529 26.90 -4.58 1.74
C ASP A 529 26.92 -3.40 0.75
N ALA A 530 26.69 -2.17 1.23
CA ALA A 530 26.67 -0.96 0.41
C ALA A 530 27.97 -0.72 -0.39
N TYR A 531 29.10 -1.26 0.09
CA TYR A 531 30.38 -1.28 -0.62
C TYR A 531 31.04 -2.66 -0.61
N HIS A 532 31.21 -3.28 0.56
CA HIS A 532 31.82 -4.61 0.67
C HIS A 532 31.47 -5.32 1.99
N ALA A 533 30.53 -6.29 1.94
CA ALA A 533 29.99 -6.98 3.11
C ALA A 533 31.02 -7.46 4.13
N ALA A 534 32.02 -8.26 3.70
CA ALA A 534 33.03 -8.80 4.62
C ALA A 534 33.90 -7.71 5.28
N ASN A 535 34.31 -6.68 4.53
CA ASN A 535 35.08 -5.55 5.05
C ASN A 535 34.30 -4.75 6.10
N CYS A 536 33.01 -4.47 5.84
CA CYS A 536 32.13 -3.82 6.81
C CYS A 536 31.95 -4.68 8.07
N CYS A 537 31.75 -6.00 7.92
CA CYS A 537 31.61 -6.91 9.05
C CYS A 537 32.91 -7.05 9.88
N GLU A 538 34.08 -7.06 9.25
CA GLU A 538 35.37 -7.20 9.95
C GLU A 538 35.85 -5.88 10.58
N HIS A 539 35.92 -4.81 9.80
CA HIS A 539 36.52 -3.54 10.23
C HIS A 539 35.53 -2.57 10.87
N VAL A 540 34.28 -2.51 10.40
CA VAL A 540 33.27 -1.63 11.01
C VAL A 540 32.62 -2.32 12.20
N TRP A 541 31.97 -3.47 12.00
CA TRP A 541 31.24 -4.15 13.06
C TRP A 541 32.14 -4.95 14.01
N GLY A 542 33.20 -5.58 13.52
CA GLY A 542 34.13 -6.37 14.34
C GLY A 542 35.15 -5.54 15.13
N GLN A 543 35.51 -4.35 14.63
CA GLN A 543 36.55 -3.49 15.21
C GLN A 543 35.98 -2.12 15.64
N ASP A 544 35.74 -1.18 14.70
CA ASP A 544 35.41 0.23 14.99
C ASP A 544 34.21 0.44 15.92
N LEU A 545 33.16 -0.37 15.76
CA LEU A 545 31.87 -0.23 16.43
C LEU A 545 31.54 -1.37 17.40
N ARG A 546 32.40 -2.38 17.54
CA ARG A 546 32.14 -3.54 18.39
C ARG A 546 31.75 -3.15 19.81
N HIS A 547 32.55 -2.27 20.43
CA HIS A 547 32.30 -1.74 21.77
C HIS A 547 30.95 -1.04 21.90
N LEU A 548 30.47 -0.39 20.83
CA LEU A 548 29.18 0.30 20.81
C LEU A 548 28.03 -0.71 20.70
N VAL A 549 28.19 -1.78 19.91
CA VAL A 549 27.21 -2.88 19.80
C VAL A 549 27.09 -3.63 21.13
N GLU A 550 28.21 -3.96 21.78
CA GLU A 550 28.25 -4.60 23.09
C GLU A 550 27.62 -3.70 24.18
N ALA A 551 28.01 -2.42 24.27
CA ALA A 551 27.42 -1.49 25.24
C ALA A 551 25.92 -1.27 25.02
N ARG A 552 25.46 -1.25 23.76
CA ARG A 552 24.03 -1.14 23.40
C ARG A 552 23.24 -2.37 23.84
N ALA A 553 23.84 -3.56 23.77
CA ALA A 553 23.25 -4.79 24.29
C ALA A 553 23.13 -4.77 25.82
N GLU A 554 24.23 -4.43 26.52
CA GLU A 554 24.29 -4.44 27.99
C GLU A 554 23.40 -3.37 28.64
N LEU A 555 23.42 -2.13 28.13
CA LEU A 555 22.75 -0.99 28.78
C LEU A 555 21.26 -0.86 28.39
N HIS A 556 20.88 -1.34 27.21
CA HIS A 556 19.62 -0.98 26.56
C HIS A 556 18.90 -2.14 25.87
N GLY A 557 19.42 -3.38 25.96
CA GLY A 557 18.83 -4.54 25.28
C GLY A 557 18.81 -4.39 23.75
N GLY A 558 19.79 -3.68 23.19
CA GLY A 558 19.91 -3.50 21.74
C GLY A 558 20.39 -4.76 21.03
N MET A 559 19.90 -4.97 19.80
CA MET A 559 20.38 -6.01 18.88
C MET A 559 20.76 -5.38 17.54
N LEU A 560 21.95 -5.72 17.03
CA LEU A 560 22.37 -5.44 15.66
C LEU A 560 21.90 -6.58 14.74
N ILE A 561 21.22 -6.23 13.66
CA ILE A 561 20.98 -7.12 12.53
C ILE A 561 21.85 -6.62 11.37
N VAL A 562 22.91 -7.35 11.06
CA VAL A 562 23.72 -7.14 9.85
C VAL A 562 22.90 -7.62 8.66
N ARG A 563 22.51 -6.75 7.74
CA ARG A 563 21.68 -7.11 6.58
C ARG A 563 22.51 -7.13 5.30
N LEU A 564 22.31 -8.18 4.50
CA LEU A 564 22.89 -8.35 3.16
C LEU A 564 21.76 -8.33 2.10
N GLN A 565 22.03 -7.67 0.98
CA GLN A 565 21.14 -7.45 -0.15
C GLN A 565 21.80 -7.78 -1.51
N SER A 566 22.97 -8.42 -1.51
CA SER A 566 23.71 -8.78 -2.73
C SER A 566 24.76 -9.87 -2.49
N GLY A 567 25.04 -10.66 -3.53
CA GLY A 567 26.09 -11.68 -3.56
C GLY A 567 25.59 -13.13 -3.54
N ASP A 568 26.34 -14.02 -4.20
CA ASP A 568 26.13 -15.48 -4.15
C ASP A 568 26.73 -16.02 -2.83
N PRO A 569 26.04 -16.91 -2.08
CA PRO A 569 25.76 -16.70 -0.65
C PRO A 569 26.98 -16.48 0.26
N PRO A 570 27.24 -15.22 0.71
CA PRO A 570 28.38 -14.88 1.56
C PRO A 570 28.12 -15.10 3.07
N GLU A 571 26.99 -15.70 3.48
CA GLU A 571 26.59 -15.75 4.90
C GLU A 571 27.61 -16.47 5.76
N ILE A 572 28.20 -17.57 5.26
CA ILE A 572 29.22 -18.32 6.01
C ILE A 572 30.45 -17.44 6.27
N ILE A 573 30.91 -16.67 5.27
CA ILE A 573 32.04 -15.76 5.41
C ILE A 573 31.73 -14.70 6.49
N VAL A 574 30.53 -14.12 6.45
CA VAL A 574 30.09 -13.12 7.43
C VAL A 574 29.90 -13.73 8.83
N LEU A 575 29.34 -14.94 8.95
CA LEU A 575 29.19 -15.66 10.22
C LEU A 575 30.55 -16.02 10.83
N GLU A 576 31.54 -16.45 10.05
CA GLU A 576 32.92 -16.68 10.55
C GLU A 576 33.57 -15.40 11.06
N ILE A 577 33.37 -14.27 10.36
CA ILE A 577 33.89 -12.95 10.78
C ILE A 577 33.21 -12.52 12.08
N LEU A 578 31.87 -12.42 12.10
CA LEU A 578 31.12 -12.00 13.28
C LEU A 578 31.37 -12.94 14.45
N GLY A 579 31.44 -14.25 14.21
CA GLY A 579 31.74 -15.27 15.23
C GLY A 579 33.10 -15.10 15.90
N ARG A 580 34.11 -14.67 15.14
CA ARG A 580 35.47 -14.38 15.64
C ARG A 580 35.48 -13.15 16.54
N TYR A 581 34.83 -12.06 16.13
CA TYR A 581 34.84 -10.80 16.89
C TYR A 581 33.88 -10.81 18.09
N TYR A 582 32.68 -11.37 17.93
CA TYR A 582 31.65 -11.44 18.98
C TYR A 582 31.68 -12.73 19.82
N SER A 583 32.75 -13.54 19.70
CA SER A 583 32.99 -14.73 20.55
C SER A 583 31.82 -15.72 20.57
N ALA A 584 31.46 -16.25 19.39
CA ALA A 584 30.36 -17.21 19.25
C ALA A 584 30.53 -18.46 20.15
N THR A 585 29.45 -18.87 20.79
CA THR A 585 29.40 -20.06 21.67
C THR A 585 28.96 -21.30 20.90
N VAL A 586 29.30 -22.50 21.37
CA VAL A 586 28.75 -23.77 20.84
C VAL A 586 27.64 -24.24 21.76
N ASN A 587 26.45 -24.50 21.19
CA ASN A 587 25.30 -25.00 21.94
C ASN A 587 25.37 -26.51 22.23
N SER A 588 24.40 -27.04 22.97
CA SER A 588 24.33 -28.46 23.34
C SER A 588 24.15 -29.43 22.16
N LEU A 589 23.80 -28.93 20.98
CA LEU A 589 23.67 -29.70 19.73
C LEU A 589 24.94 -29.65 18.86
N GLY A 590 25.98 -28.92 19.29
CA GLY A 590 27.25 -28.81 18.57
C GLY A 590 27.24 -27.77 17.44
N PHE A 591 26.31 -26.80 17.47
CA PHE A 591 26.25 -25.69 16.51
C PHE A 591 26.70 -24.38 17.15
N ARG A 592 27.35 -23.53 16.35
CA ARG A 592 27.83 -22.20 16.76
C ARG A 592 26.70 -21.17 16.74
N GLU A 593 26.71 -20.31 17.73
CA GLU A 593 25.68 -19.29 17.99
C GLU A 593 26.35 -17.95 18.29
N LEU A 594 25.95 -16.91 17.55
CA LEU A 594 26.28 -15.53 17.85
C LEU A 594 25.56 -15.11 19.15
N PRO A 595 26.16 -14.21 19.96
CA PRO A 595 25.49 -13.62 21.10
C PRO A 595 24.10 -13.08 20.72
N PRO A 596 23.10 -13.08 21.63
CA PRO A 596 21.70 -12.79 21.29
C PRO A 596 21.48 -11.39 20.71
N TYR A 597 22.44 -10.48 20.86
CA TYR A 597 22.43 -9.12 20.35
C TYR A 597 23.08 -8.93 18.96
N VAL A 598 23.53 -9.99 18.28
CA VAL A 598 24.01 -9.92 16.88
C VAL A 598 23.34 -11.00 16.04
N ARG A 599 22.71 -10.60 14.92
CA ARG A 599 22.12 -11.50 13.92
C ARG A 599 22.52 -11.08 12.50
N LEU A 600 22.48 -12.05 11.60
CA LEU A 600 22.64 -11.84 10.16
C LEU A 600 21.26 -11.91 9.50
N MET A 601 21.02 -11.11 8.46
CA MET A 601 19.81 -11.17 7.64
C MET A 601 20.18 -11.22 6.16
N HIS A 602 19.68 -12.24 5.45
CA HIS A 602 19.66 -12.26 3.99
C HIS A 602 18.32 -11.71 3.49
N SER A 603 18.32 -10.79 2.53
CA SER A 603 17.10 -10.02 2.19
C SER A 603 16.89 -9.69 0.71
N ASP A 604 17.73 -10.20 -0.20
CA ASP A 604 17.52 -10.09 -1.65
C ASP A 604 16.92 -11.37 -2.22
N GLY A 605 15.95 -11.24 -3.14
CA GLY A 605 15.42 -12.34 -3.95
C GLY A 605 14.98 -13.63 -3.23
N VAL A 606 14.71 -13.62 -1.92
CA VAL A 606 14.52 -14.86 -1.14
C VAL A 606 13.29 -15.64 -1.63
N THR A 607 13.58 -16.76 -2.30
CA THR A 607 12.67 -17.86 -2.63
C THR A 607 12.76 -18.97 -1.58
N LEU A 608 11.84 -19.94 -1.61
CA LEU A 608 11.83 -21.06 -0.67
C LEU A 608 13.04 -21.98 -0.90
N GLU A 609 13.41 -22.14 -2.17
CA GLU A 609 14.57 -22.87 -2.65
C GLU A 609 15.88 -22.20 -2.19
N MET A 610 15.98 -20.87 -2.28
CA MET A 610 17.11 -20.11 -1.77
C MET A 610 17.20 -20.18 -0.25
N ALA A 611 16.07 -20.07 0.45
CA ALA A 611 16.01 -20.23 1.91
C ALA A 611 16.50 -21.62 2.36
N GLU A 612 16.10 -22.70 1.69
CA GLU A 612 16.58 -24.04 2.01
C GLU A 612 18.08 -24.19 1.70
N ALA A 613 18.58 -23.62 0.61
CA ALA A 613 20.00 -23.62 0.28
C ALA A 613 20.85 -22.86 1.34
N VAL A 614 20.42 -21.67 1.76
CA VAL A 614 21.10 -20.89 2.82
C VAL A 614 21.09 -21.65 4.15
N LEU A 615 19.93 -22.16 4.59
CA LEU A 615 19.82 -22.90 5.85
C LEU A 615 20.61 -24.22 5.83
N ALA A 616 20.63 -24.93 4.70
CA ALA A 616 21.47 -26.12 4.50
C ALA A 616 22.96 -25.78 4.60
N ASN A 617 23.41 -24.67 4.00
CA ASN A 617 24.80 -24.22 4.05
C ASN A 617 25.21 -23.82 5.49
N VAL A 618 24.34 -23.10 6.20
CA VAL A 618 24.50 -22.73 7.63
C VAL A 618 24.67 -23.98 8.50
N LYS A 619 23.75 -24.96 8.36
CA LYS A 619 23.82 -26.24 9.08
C LYS A 619 25.09 -27.03 8.74
N ALA A 620 25.46 -27.12 7.46
CA ALA A 620 26.65 -27.85 7.01
C ALA A 620 27.95 -27.29 7.63
N ASN A 621 28.04 -25.97 7.78
CA ASN A 621 29.18 -25.28 8.40
C ASN A 621 29.09 -25.17 9.93
N ARG A 622 28.24 -25.98 10.58
CA ARG A 622 28.05 -26.00 12.05
C ARG A 622 27.67 -24.64 12.64
N TRP A 623 26.90 -23.85 11.92
CA TRP A 623 26.22 -22.66 12.43
C TRP A 623 24.76 -22.99 12.73
N SER A 624 24.23 -22.42 13.82
CA SER A 624 22.82 -22.57 14.18
C SER A 624 21.94 -21.71 13.25
N ALA A 625 20.79 -22.25 12.84
CA ALA A 625 19.85 -21.53 11.99
C ALA A 625 19.33 -20.24 12.65
N GLN A 626 19.29 -20.18 13.98
CA GLN A 626 18.82 -19.00 14.71
C GLN A 626 19.67 -17.73 14.48
N ASN A 627 20.88 -17.87 13.92
CA ASN A 627 21.77 -16.75 13.62
C ASN A 627 21.36 -15.97 12.36
N VAL A 628 20.59 -16.60 11.46
CA VAL A 628 20.25 -16.08 10.13
C VAL A 628 18.75 -15.86 10.03
N LEU A 629 18.36 -14.59 9.97
CA LEU A 629 17.03 -14.14 9.60
C LEU A 629 16.91 -14.12 8.07
N LEU A 630 15.72 -14.35 7.56
CA LEU A 630 15.39 -14.17 6.14
C LEU A 630 14.45 -12.98 5.98
N ALA A 631 14.48 -12.31 4.83
CA ALA A 631 13.47 -11.34 4.47
C ALA A 631 13.09 -11.44 2.99
N SER A 632 11.81 -11.28 2.67
CA SER A 632 11.32 -11.26 1.29
C SER A 632 11.09 -9.82 0.83
N ASP A 633 11.77 -9.44 -0.25
CA ASP A 633 11.67 -8.16 -0.98
C ASP A 633 10.35 -8.01 -1.79
N GLY A 634 9.37 -8.87 -1.54
CA GLY A 634 8.14 -8.98 -2.31
C GLY A 634 8.16 -10.10 -3.33
N THR A 635 9.22 -10.90 -3.42
CA THR A 635 9.21 -12.21 -4.11
C THR A 635 8.04 -13.08 -3.65
N LEU A 636 7.78 -13.15 -2.34
CA LEU A 636 6.60 -13.80 -1.73
C LEU A 636 5.25 -13.31 -2.31
N MET A 637 5.16 -12.04 -2.73
CA MET A 637 3.94 -11.41 -3.26
C MET A 637 3.88 -11.35 -4.79
N ARG A 638 5.02 -11.48 -5.49
CA ARG A 638 5.17 -11.42 -6.96
C ARG A 638 5.09 -12.78 -7.64
N GLU A 639 5.54 -13.84 -6.96
CA GLU A 639 5.55 -15.21 -7.48
C GLU A 639 4.26 -16.05 -7.36
N PRO A 640 3.11 -15.64 -6.75
CA PRO A 640 1.97 -16.54 -6.62
C PRO A 640 1.21 -16.77 -7.95
N ARG A 641 1.69 -16.24 -9.09
CA ARG A 641 1.05 -16.39 -10.40
C ARG A 641 0.74 -17.87 -10.67
N GLY A 642 -0.55 -18.17 -10.89
CA GLY A 642 -1.09 -19.37 -11.55
C GLY A 642 -0.56 -20.75 -11.10
N PRO A 643 0.55 -21.25 -11.70
CA PRO A 643 1.12 -22.59 -11.44
C PRO A 643 1.47 -22.98 -10.00
N ALA A 644 1.41 -22.14 -8.96
CA ALA A 644 1.69 -22.60 -7.60
C ALA A 644 0.63 -23.58 -7.06
N GLN A 645 -0.65 -23.28 -7.29
CA GLN A 645 -1.79 -24.00 -6.69
C GLN A 645 -2.91 -24.35 -7.69
N ARG A 646 -3.04 -23.61 -8.80
CA ARG A 646 -4.07 -23.84 -9.83
C ARG A 646 -5.51 -23.88 -9.26
N PHE A 647 -5.98 -22.78 -8.71
CA PHE A 647 -7.35 -22.68 -8.22
C PHE A 647 -8.38 -22.80 -9.35
N ALA A 648 -9.55 -23.37 -9.02
CA ALA A 648 -10.68 -23.47 -9.91
C ALA A 648 -11.99 -23.18 -9.18
N PHE A 649 -12.93 -22.55 -9.89
CA PHE A 649 -14.30 -22.32 -9.46
C PHE A 649 -15.22 -22.96 -10.49
N GLN A 650 -16.02 -23.94 -10.08
CA GLN A 650 -16.75 -24.82 -11.01
C GLN A 650 -18.18 -25.10 -10.52
N CYS A 651 -19.14 -25.12 -11.45
CA CYS A 651 -20.50 -25.59 -11.18
C CYS A 651 -20.49 -27.12 -11.00
N SER A 652 -21.22 -27.61 -10.00
CA SER A 652 -21.31 -29.06 -9.68
C SER A 652 -22.74 -29.57 -9.53
N ALA A 653 -23.72 -28.71 -9.27
CA ALA A 653 -25.15 -29.05 -9.28
C ALA A 653 -26.02 -27.90 -9.80
N ALA A 654 -27.17 -28.23 -10.37
CA ALA A 654 -28.15 -27.26 -10.88
C ALA A 654 -29.57 -27.83 -10.80
N ILE A 655 -30.59 -27.00 -10.53
CA ILE A 655 -32.00 -27.40 -10.70
C ILE A 655 -32.50 -26.81 -12.02
N VAL A 656 -32.89 -27.68 -12.94
CA VAL A 656 -33.37 -27.36 -14.29
C VAL A 656 -34.71 -28.05 -14.52
N ARG A 657 -35.76 -27.29 -14.85
CA ARG A 657 -37.14 -27.80 -15.02
C ARG A 657 -37.63 -28.58 -13.80
N GLY A 658 -37.33 -28.05 -12.61
CA GLY A 658 -37.67 -28.66 -11.31
C GLY A 658 -36.89 -29.93 -10.94
N GLN A 659 -35.90 -30.36 -11.73
CA GLN A 659 -35.07 -31.52 -11.44
C GLN A 659 -33.64 -31.11 -11.10
N GLU A 660 -33.14 -31.54 -9.95
CA GLU A 660 -31.73 -31.41 -9.59
C GLU A 660 -30.88 -32.34 -10.47
N LYS A 661 -29.78 -31.80 -11.00
CA LYS A 661 -28.85 -32.47 -11.91
C LYS A 661 -27.44 -32.25 -11.42
N GLU A 662 -26.67 -33.33 -11.37
CA GLU A 662 -25.23 -33.24 -11.23
C GLU A 662 -24.62 -32.69 -12.51
N VAL A 663 -23.75 -31.71 -12.37
CA VAL A 663 -23.02 -31.07 -13.46
C VAL A 663 -21.55 -31.36 -13.23
N HIS A 664 -20.80 -31.70 -14.27
CA HIS A 664 -19.34 -31.72 -14.18
C HIS A 664 -18.67 -31.55 -15.54
N ARG A 665 -17.42 -31.10 -15.51
CA ARG A 665 -16.49 -31.11 -16.62
C ARG A 665 -15.65 -32.38 -16.56
N ASN A 666 -15.42 -33.04 -17.69
CA ASN A 666 -14.49 -34.18 -17.82
C ASN A 666 -13.81 -34.12 -19.19
N PRO A 667 -12.68 -33.41 -19.32
CA PRO A 667 -11.98 -33.29 -20.60
C PRO A 667 -11.25 -34.61 -20.94
N VAL A 668 -11.63 -35.25 -22.05
CA VAL A 668 -11.02 -36.52 -22.49
C VAL A 668 -9.50 -36.42 -22.67
N THR A 669 -8.99 -35.24 -23.04
CA THR A 669 -7.57 -34.96 -23.25
C THR A 669 -6.76 -34.65 -21.99
N ASP A 670 -7.41 -34.32 -20.87
CA ASP A 670 -6.75 -34.14 -19.57
C ASP A 670 -7.75 -34.45 -18.44
N THR A 671 -7.82 -35.72 -18.06
CA THR A 671 -8.71 -36.19 -16.99
C THR A 671 -8.34 -35.62 -15.62
N LYS A 672 -7.13 -35.06 -15.44
CA LYS A 672 -6.75 -34.35 -14.20
C LYS A 672 -7.52 -33.03 -14.05
N LEU A 673 -8.14 -32.52 -15.11
CA LEU A 673 -9.03 -31.34 -15.10
C LEU A 673 -10.51 -31.70 -14.97
N SER A 674 -10.83 -32.94 -14.57
CA SER A 674 -12.19 -33.32 -14.19
C SER A 674 -12.64 -32.55 -12.96
N SER A 675 -13.90 -32.09 -12.96
CA SER A 675 -14.52 -31.41 -11.82
C SER A 675 -15.33 -32.38 -10.97
N LYS A 676 -15.51 -32.01 -9.70
CA LYS A 676 -16.43 -32.65 -8.75
C LYS A 676 -17.90 -32.60 -9.20
N LYS A 677 -18.74 -33.45 -8.61
CA LYS A 677 -20.16 -33.68 -8.97
C LYS A 677 -21.12 -33.51 -7.78
N GLY A 678 -22.29 -32.96 -8.05
CA GLY A 678 -23.39 -32.86 -7.09
C GLY A 678 -23.12 -31.87 -5.96
N ARG A 679 -23.90 -31.96 -4.88
CA ARG A 679 -23.62 -31.25 -3.63
C ARG A 679 -22.38 -31.82 -2.96
N LEU A 680 -21.61 -30.96 -2.31
CA LEU A 680 -20.33 -31.31 -1.70
C LEU A 680 -20.38 -31.04 -0.19
N THR A 681 -19.62 -31.82 0.57
CA THR A 681 -19.31 -31.56 1.98
C THR A 681 -17.80 -31.75 2.19
N LEU A 682 -17.22 -31.14 3.21
CA LEU A 682 -15.81 -31.33 3.57
C LEU A 682 -15.72 -32.04 4.93
N GLN A 683 -15.32 -33.31 4.97
CA GLN A 683 -15.23 -34.07 6.21
C GLN A 683 -13.79 -34.18 6.71
N HIS A 684 -13.60 -34.17 8.03
CA HIS A 684 -12.29 -34.38 8.66
C HIS A 684 -12.13 -35.82 9.18
N SER A 685 -11.41 -36.65 8.43
CA SER A 685 -11.07 -38.02 8.81
C SER A 685 -9.79 -38.09 9.67
N GLY A 686 -9.51 -39.24 10.28
CA GLY A 686 -8.22 -39.47 10.97
C GLY A 686 -6.97 -39.38 10.07
N SER A 687 -7.15 -39.35 8.75
CA SER A 687 -6.11 -39.09 7.73
C SER A 687 -6.09 -37.66 7.19
N GLY A 688 -6.94 -36.76 7.70
CA GLY A 688 -7.11 -35.38 7.24
C GLY A 688 -8.42 -35.14 6.48
N TYR A 689 -8.52 -33.98 5.82
CA TYR A 689 -9.73 -33.54 5.13
C TYR A 689 -9.99 -34.27 3.80
N ILE A 690 -11.25 -34.63 3.56
CA ILE A 690 -11.74 -35.23 2.32
C ILE A 690 -13.09 -34.62 1.91
N THR A 691 -13.24 -34.32 0.63
CA THR A 691 -14.51 -33.83 0.06
C THR A 691 -15.37 -35.01 -0.36
N VAL A 692 -16.56 -35.10 0.21
CA VAL A 692 -17.57 -36.09 -0.22
C VAL A 692 -18.48 -35.45 -1.25
N GLU A 693 -18.60 -36.11 -2.40
CA GLU A 693 -19.37 -35.66 -3.56
C GLU A 693 -20.80 -36.25 -3.56
N HIS A 694 -21.60 -35.96 -4.59
CA HIS A 694 -22.91 -36.59 -4.82
C HIS A 694 -23.95 -36.39 -3.70
N GLY A 695 -23.77 -35.41 -2.81
CA GLY A 695 -24.61 -35.23 -1.62
C GLY A 695 -24.55 -36.38 -0.62
N GLN A 696 -23.48 -37.20 -0.64
CA GLN A 696 -23.34 -38.40 0.21
C GLN A 696 -22.67 -38.13 1.56
N GLY A 697 -22.30 -36.88 1.85
CA GLY A 697 -21.65 -36.50 3.11
C GLY A 697 -22.60 -36.53 4.31
N ASN A 698 -22.05 -36.77 5.50
CA ASN A 698 -22.76 -36.54 6.75
C ASN A 698 -22.72 -35.04 7.10
N PRO A 699 -23.87 -34.33 7.17
CA PRO A 699 -23.91 -32.91 7.52
C PRO A 699 -23.42 -32.60 8.94
N GLU A 700 -23.46 -33.57 9.86
CA GLU A 700 -22.92 -33.39 11.23
C GLU A 700 -21.39 -33.42 11.29
N GLU A 701 -20.74 -33.87 10.21
CA GLU A 701 -19.28 -33.95 10.06
C GLU A 701 -18.73 -32.92 9.05
N ASP A 702 -19.59 -32.07 8.48
CA ASP A 702 -19.16 -31.06 7.51
C ASP A 702 -18.38 -29.92 8.19
N CYS A 703 -17.20 -29.65 7.65
CA CYS A 703 -16.28 -28.61 8.08
C CYS A 703 -16.54 -27.28 7.32
N LEU A 704 -17.40 -27.29 6.31
CA LEU A 704 -17.97 -26.08 5.72
C LEU A 704 -19.03 -25.50 6.66
N ILE A 705 -19.00 -24.18 6.85
CA ILE A 705 -20.00 -23.45 7.63
C ILE A 705 -20.60 -22.30 6.83
N HIS A 706 -21.87 -21.96 7.08
CA HIS A 706 -22.49 -20.79 6.46
C HIS A 706 -21.79 -19.51 6.93
N VAL A 707 -21.06 -18.85 6.02
CA VAL A 707 -20.32 -17.60 6.33
C VAL A 707 -21.01 -16.35 5.83
N PHE A 708 -21.85 -16.46 4.79
CA PHE A 708 -22.51 -15.30 4.17
C PHE A 708 -23.88 -15.66 3.62
N LYS A 709 -24.88 -14.83 3.91
CA LYS A 709 -26.25 -14.99 3.45
C LYS A 709 -26.90 -13.64 3.17
N ASP A 710 -27.49 -13.50 1.99
CA ASP A 710 -28.42 -12.41 1.63
C ASP A 710 -27.91 -11.00 2.01
N GLY A 711 -26.64 -10.69 1.70
CA GLY A 711 -26.01 -9.40 2.01
C GLY A 711 -25.39 -9.28 3.41
N HIS A 712 -25.45 -10.33 4.23
CA HIS A 712 -24.97 -10.34 5.61
C HIS A 712 -23.84 -11.37 5.83
N LEU A 713 -22.78 -10.94 6.52
CA LEU A 713 -21.78 -11.85 7.08
C LEU A 713 -22.39 -12.54 8.31
N LEU A 714 -22.38 -13.87 8.33
CA LEU A 714 -22.94 -14.68 9.42
C LEU A 714 -21.90 -15.07 10.48
N VAL A 715 -20.64 -15.23 10.05
CA VAL A 715 -19.53 -15.64 10.92
C VAL A 715 -18.37 -14.67 10.71
N GLU A 716 -18.00 -13.98 11.78
CA GLU A 716 -16.82 -13.12 11.83
C GLU A 716 -15.68 -13.87 12.53
N GLN A 717 -14.61 -14.14 11.78
CA GLN A 717 -13.42 -14.84 12.25
C GLN A 717 -12.36 -13.84 12.70
N THR A 718 -11.84 -14.00 13.92
CA THR A 718 -10.75 -13.17 14.43
C THR A 718 -9.42 -13.58 13.82
N PHE A 719 -8.48 -12.62 13.68
CA PHE A 719 -7.13 -12.95 13.20
C PHE A 719 -6.35 -13.88 14.15
N GLU A 720 -6.68 -13.86 15.44
CA GLU A 720 -6.07 -14.73 16.45
C GLU A 720 -6.48 -16.19 16.27
N ASP A 721 -7.77 -16.46 16.02
CA ASP A 721 -8.25 -17.82 15.74
C ASP A 721 -7.66 -18.37 14.43
N ILE A 722 -7.55 -17.52 13.40
CA ILE A 722 -6.91 -17.85 12.11
C ILE A 722 -5.44 -18.23 12.32
N ARG A 723 -4.70 -17.44 13.12
CA ARG A 723 -3.30 -17.71 13.49
C ARG A 723 -3.13 -18.97 14.33
N ARG A 724 -4.10 -19.29 15.20
CA ARG A 724 -4.06 -20.51 16.02
C ARG A 724 -4.22 -21.75 15.13
N ARG A 725 -5.25 -21.76 14.27
CA ARG A 725 -5.50 -22.87 13.33
C ARG A 725 -4.33 -23.13 12.37
N SER A 726 -3.66 -22.07 11.88
CA SER A 726 -2.50 -22.24 10.98
C SER A 726 -1.28 -22.93 11.62
N GLN A 727 -1.22 -22.96 12.96
CA GLN A 727 -0.13 -23.57 13.73
C GLN A 727 -0.39 -25.02 14.13
N GLU A 728 -1.65 -25.45 14.22
CA GLU A 728 -2.04 -26.80 14.65
C GLU A 728 -1.31 -27.93 13.88
N PRO A 729 -1.16 -27.89 12.54
CA PRO A 729 -0.43 -28.93 11.79
C PRO A 729 1.06 -29.01 12.14
N LEU A 730 1.64 -27.89 12.57
CA LEU A 730 3.05 -27.79 12.99
C LEU A 730 3.26 -28.13 14.47
N GLY A 731 2.22 -28.51 15.22
CA GLY A 731 2.31 -28.78 16.67
C GLY A 731 3.37 -29.82 17.06
N HIS A 732 3.68 -30.76 16.16
CA HIS A 732 4.76 -31.74 16.36
C HIS A 732 6.19 -31.16 16.29
N LEU A 733 6.36 -29.97 15.69
CA LEU A 733 7.61 -29.20 15.65
C LEU A 733 7.60 -28.01 16.63
N LEU A 734 6.42 -27.45 16.93
CA LEU A 734 6.26 -26.24 17.74
C LEU A 734 6.09 -26.50 19.25
N ASN A 735 5.73 -27.71 19.66
CA ASN A 735 5.58 -28.08 21.08
C ASN A 735 6.87 -28.64 21.72
N THR A 736 8.03 -28.35 21.11
CA THR A 736 9.39 -28.61 21.63
C THR A 736 10.19 -27.32 21.68
#